data_AF-A0A848WZN2-F1
#
_entry.id   AF-A0A848WZN2-F1
#
_cell.length_a   1.000
_cell.length_b   1.000
_cell.length_c   1.000
_cell.angle_alpha   90.00
_cell.angle_beta   90.00
_cell.angle_gamma   90.00
#
_symmetry.space_group_name_H-M   'P 1'
#
loop_
_entity.id
_entity.type
_entity.pdbx_description
1 polymer ?
#
loop_
_entity_poly.entity_id
_entity_poly.type
_entity_poly.pdbx_seq_one_letter_code
_entity_poly.pdbx_strand_id
1 'polypeptide(L)'
;MPADSSPENDAPRPATPLKGMYAEWFLDYASYVILERAVPHLHDGLKPVQRRILHSLKEKDDGRFNKVQNIIGHAMQYHPHGDQAIGDALVNMGQKELVMDLQGNWGNILTGDRAAAPRYIEVRLSKFANEVLFNSKTTVWAASYDGRNKEPVTLPSKFPLLLAHGAEGIAVGLACKMLPHNFNEIIDAAIAHLKKEEFVLYPDFAQGGIADVTNYNDGLRGGKIRVRAKIERVKKRQLVIREVPFGTTAESLADSILKANEQGKVKISRIEDTTAAEVEINVFLPSGVDADQILPALYKFTDCEVAISPNACVIDDQKPKFLGVSEILKHNVKQTRALLKQELEIQLNELEEKWHFSSLEKIFIEKRIYRRIEECETWEAVMDEIWEGLRPYLSLLKREVTDEDIVRLTEIKIKRISKYDSFKADEYLKGIEDKIAETKRHLRRLTAYTIKWFEQLKATYGKDRQRRTKIHDENGNPLTFDTIEAKEVVIANDTLYVNRKEGFAGWSMKRDEAICKCSRMDDVIAFSRDGHMRVVKIADKVFIGKDNVLVNVFRKDEPKFYNMIYRDGRGGRAMAKRFQVSGVTREKLYDLTKGTPGTRVLWLSEHETEDEASALTVRVHLKPALRLRNVVIDFNFGELAVKGRAAKGNIITKNAVDRVVRIPKGELELVTVEEEEKPAPSNAKRSSTNKAKVTPKPKGKKKAAAKKKAPTKKKAAVKKKAPAKKKSARKKK
;
A
#
# COMPACT_ATOMS: atom_id res chain seq x y z
N MET A 1 50.65 44.17 14.06
CA MET A 1 52.10 43.92 13.88
C MET A 1 52.78 44.08 15.24
N PRO A 2 53.84 43.31 15.57
CA PRO A 2 54.82 42.62 14.72
C PRO A 2 54.47 41.12 14.52
N ALA A 3 54.67 40.51 13.35
CA ALA A 3 55.88 40.25 12.57
C ALA A 3 56.70 39.07 13.13
N ASP A 4 56.30 37.86 12.73
CA ASP A 4 57.23 36.75 12.54
C ASP A 4 56.87 36.09 11.21
N SER A 5 57.74 36.29 10.21
CA SER A 5 57.57 35.87 8.82
C SER A 5 58.73 34.95 8.48
N SER A 6 58.49 33.64 8.61
CA SER A 6 59.29 32.60 7.97
C SER A 6 58.48 32.06 6.78
N PRO A 7 59.00 32.10 5.54
CA PRO A 7 58.29 31.59 4.38
C PRO A 7 58.50 30.07 4.29
N GLU A 8 57.63 29.28 4.92
CA GLU A 8 57.58 27.84 4.68
C GLU A 8 56.85 27.53 3.37
N ASN A 9 57.64 27.14 2.37
CA ASN A 9 57.32 26.21 1.29
C ASN A 9 55.86 26.18 0.80
N ASP A 10 55.53 27.10 -0.10
CA ASP A 10 54.36 26.99 -0.97
C ASP A 10 54.66 25.99 -2.10
N ALA A 11 54.76 24.71 -1.74
CA ALA A 11 54.74 23.63 -2.72
C ALA A 11 53.33 23.61 -3.36
N PRO A 12 53.20 23.61 -4.71
CA PRO A 12 51.89 23.58 -5.34
C PRO A 12 51.15 22.32 -4.85
N ARG A 13 50.06 22.52 -4.10
CA ARG A 13 49.18 21.42 -3.69
C ARG A 13 48.83 20.63 -4.95
N PRO A 14 49.02 19.31 -4.99
CA PRO A 14 48.70 18.53 -6.17
C PRO A 14 47.22 18.77 -6.48
N ALA A 15 46.93 19.36 -7.65
CA ALA A 15 45.57 19.65 -8.06
C ALA A 15 44.78 18.33 -8.01
N THR A 16 43.83 18.22 -7.07
CA THR A 16 43.00 17.04 -6.94
C THR A 16 42.36 16.80 -8.30
N PRO A 17 42.51 15.61 -8.92
CA PRO A 17 41.91 15.35 -10.21
C PRO A 17 40.42 15.66 -10.14
N LEU A 18 39.85 16.27 -11.20
CA LEU A 18 38.44 16.67 -11.27
C LEU A 18 37.48 15.57 -10.76
N LYS A 19 37.79 14.32 -11.08
CA LYS A 19 37.07 13.13 -10.62
C LYS A 19 37.00 13.00 -9.09
N GLY A 20 38.08 13.31 -8.37
CA GLY A 20 38.12 13.31 -6.91
C GLY A 20 37.24 14.41 -6.31
N MET A 21 37.32 15.62 -6.85
CA MET A 21 36.49 16.74 -6.41
C MET A 21 34.98 16.47 -6.58
N TYR A 22 34.56 15.93 -7.73
CA TYR A 22 33.16 15.56 -7.95
C TYR A 22 32.68 14.46 -6.98
N ALA A 23 33.54 13.48 -6.69
CA ALA A 23 33.18 12.40 -5.75
C ALA A 23 32.99 12.95 -4.34
N GLU A 24 33.90 13.82 -3.87
CA GLU A 24 33.81 14.47 -2.56
C GLU A 24 32.57 15.35 -2.45
N TRP A 25 32.36 16.28 -3.39
CA TRP A 25 31.19 17.16 -3.38
C TRP A 25 29.87 16.41 -3.47
N PHE A 26 29.82 15.34 -4.27
CA PHE A 26 28.64 14.50 -4.35
C PHE A 26 28.38 13.74 -3.04
N LEU A 27 29.43 13.24 -2.38
CA LEU A 27 29.30 12.56 -1.09
C LEU A 27 28.84 13.51 0.02
N ASP A 28 29.36 14.73 0.05
CA ASP A 28 28.95 15.75 1.02
C ASP A 28 27.48 16.14 0.81
N TYR A 29 27.10 16.41 -0.43
CA TYR A 29 25.71 16.71 -0.78
C TYR A 29 24.77 15.54 -0.46
N ALA A 30 25.15 14.32 -0.84
CA ALA A 30 24.34 13.12 -0.57
C ALA A 30 24.18 12.90 0.94
N SER A 31 25.27 13.00 1.71
CA SER A 31 25.24 12.85 3.17
C SER A 31 24.34 13.89 3.83
N TYR A 32 24.47 15.16 3.42
CA TYR A 32 23.60 16.24 3.89
C TYR A 32 22.12 15.97 3.57
N VAL A 33 21.79 15.59 2.32
CA VAL A 33 20.39 15.32 1.94
C VAL A 33 19.79 14.15 2.71
N ILE A 34 20.59 13.12 2.99
CA ILE A 34 20.15 11.93 3.74
C ILE A 34 19.91 12.28 5.22
N LEU A 35 20.89 12.90 5.87
CA LEU A 35 20.88 13.13 7.32
C LEU A 35 20.06 14.34 7.74
N GLU A 36 20.12 15.43 6.96
CA GLU A 36 19.60 16.74 7.37
C GLU A 36 18.29 17.15 6.67
N ARG A 37 17.72 16.28 5.81
CA ARG A 37 16.53 16.66 5.02
C ARG A 37 15.50 15.56 4.86
N ALA A 38 15.87 14.40 4.33
CA ALA A 38 14.89 13.47 3.79
C ALA A 38 14.36 12.44 4.81
N VAL A 39 15.20 11.99 5.73
CA VAL A 39 14.93 10.85 6.63
C VAL A 39 14.67 11.34 8.05
N PRO A 40 13.63 10.84 8.76
CA PRO A 40 13.37 11.20 10.15
C PRO A 40 14.40 10.57 11.10
N HIS A 41 14.64 11.22 12.23
CA HIS A 41 15.47 10.66 13.30
C HIS A 41 14.68 9.61 14.12
N LEU A 42 15.33 8.53 14.54
CA LEU A 42 14.69 7.44 15.30
C LEU A 42 14.08 7.93 16.62
N HIS A 43 14.83 8.74 17.36
CA HIS A 43 14.45 9.25 18.68
C HIS A 43 13.14 10.04 18.76
N ASP A 44 12.92 11.00 17.86
CA ASP A 44 11.72 11.86 17.88
C ASP A 44 10.77 11.59 16.71
N GLY A 45 11.22 10.87 15.69
CA GLY A 45 10.42 10.60 14.51
C GLY A 45 10.26 11.79 13.56
N LEU A 46 11.08 12.83 13.72
CA LEU A 46 10.93 14.09 13.00
C LEU A 46 12.08 14.31 12.02
N LYS A 47 11.75 14.94 10.90
CA LYS A 47 12.74 15.57 10.02
C LYS A 47 13.22 16.89 10.65
N PRO A 48 14.42 17.38 10.30
CA PRO A 48 14.94 18.63 10.87
C PRO A 48 14.00 19.84 10.72
N VAL A 49 13.37 20.01 9.54
CA VAL A 49 12.38 21.09 9.33
C VAL A 49 11.19 20.98 10.29
N GLN A 50 10.71 19.77 10.54
CA GLN A 50 9.56 19.53 11.43
C GLN A 50 9.92 19.83 12.89
N ARG A 51 11.14 19.43 13.30
CA ARG A 51 11.69 19.72 14.63
C ARG A 51 11.80 21.22 14.89
N ARG A 52 12.35 21.95 13.93
CA ARG A 52 12.53 23.42 13.99
C ARG A 52 11.21 24.18 14.03
N ILE A 53 10.20 23.71 13.29
CA ILE A 53 8.83 24.25 13.37
C ILE A 53 8.26 24.07 14.77
N LEU A 54 8.33 22.86 15.34
CA LEU A 54 7.83 22.57 16.69
C LEU A 54 8.59 23.35 17.77
N HIS A 55 9.91 23.49 17.61
CA HIS A 55 10.72 24.32 18.50
C HIS A 55 10.31 25.79 18.45
N SER A 56 10.13 26.35 17.25
CA SER A 56 9.67 27.73 17.06
C SER A 56 8.28 27.97 17.65
N LEU A 57 7.37 26.99 17.47
CA LEU A 57 6.07 27.02 18.11
C LEU A 57 6.19 27.03 19.64
N LYS A 58 7.13 26.26 20.20
CA LYS A 58 7.32 26.20 21.65
C LYS A 58 7.87 27.51 22.24
N GLU A 59 8.78 28.17 21.54
CA GLU A 59 9.32 29.47 21.97
C GLU A 59 8.28 30.60 21.88
N LYS A 60 7.32 30.48 20.97
CA LYS A 60 6.19 31.41 20.82
C LYS A 60 4.91 30.96 21.54
N ASP A 61 4.97 29.87 22.31
CA ASP A 61 3.80 29.31 22.97
C ASP A 61 3.39 30.15 24.19
N ASP A 62 2.31 30.91 24.03
CA ASP A 62 1.60 31.65 25.09
C ASP A 62 0.21 31.04 25.39
N GLY A 63 -0.06 29.84 24.85
CA GLY A 63 -1.36 29.15 24.92
C GLY A 63 -2.42 29.66 23.94
N ARG A 64 -2.15 30.75 23.20
CA ARG A 64 -3.06 31.31 22.19
C ARG A 64 -2.67 30.82 20.80
N PHE A 65 -3.61 31.00 19.88
CA PHE A 65 -3.39 30.73 18.48
C PHE A 65 -2.44 31.78 17.88
N ASN A 66 -1.42 31.31 17.17
CA ASN A 66 -0.44 32.13 16.48
C ASN A 66 -0.68 32.07 14.98
N LYS A 67 -0.57 33.21 14.29
CA LYS A 67 -0.61 33.25 12.83
C LYS A 67 0.51 32.38 12.25
N VAL A 68 0.17 31.51 11.31
CA VAL A 68 1.16 30.59 10.71
C VAL A 68 2.29 31.37 10.03
N GLN A 69 2.00 32.50 9.40
CA GLN A 69 3.03 33.38 8.83
C GLN A 69 4.11 33.80 9.84
N ASN A 70 3.73 34.10 11.08
CA ASN A 70 4.68 34.49 12.13
C ASN A 70 5.57 33.32 12.54
N ILE A 71 5.00 32.12 12.63
CA ILE A 71 5.74 30.89 12.95
C ILE A 71 6.72 30.54 11.83
N ILE A 72 6.32 30.67 10.57
CA ILE A 72 7.22 30.46 9.43
C ILE A 72 8.39 31.43 9.50
N GLY A 73 8.14 32.73 9.68
CA GLY A 73 9.19 33.74 9.79
C GLY A 73 10.12 33.49 10.98
N HIS A 74 9.59 33.00 12.10
CA HIS A 74 10.40 32.62 13.25
C HIS A 74 11.26 31.38 12.99
N ALA A 75 10.69 30.34 12.37
CA ALA A 75 11.40 29.10 12.06
C ALA A 75 12.55 29.29 11.08
N MET A 76 12.55 30.39 10.29
CA MET A 76 13.68 30.74 9.43
C MET A 76 14.97 31.06 10.20
N GLN A 77 14.88 31.44 11.50
CA GLN A 77 16.06 31.57 12.37
C GLN A 77 16.80 30.24 12.57
N TYR A 78 16.12 29.11 12.33
CA TYR A 78 16.66 27.77 12.45
C TYR A 78 16.78 27.05 11.09
N HIS A 79 15.93 27.41 10.11
CA HIS A 79 15.83 26.72 8.82
C HIS A 79 15.94 27.68 7.61
N PRO A 80 17.14 27.87 7.04
CA PRO A 80 17.39 28.91 6.02
C PRO A 80 17.00 28.49 4.58
N HIS A 81 15.98 27.65 4.40
CA HIS A 81 15.66 27.00 3.11
C HIS A 81 14.33 27.45 2.47
N GLY A 82 13.84 28.63 2.85
CA GLY A 82 12.66 29.25 2.26
C GLY A 82 11.38 29.05 3.07
N ASP A 83 10.51 30.05 3.01
CA ASP A 83 9.23 30.12 3.72
C ASP A 83 8.22 29.08 3.22
N GLN A 84 8.17 28.85 1.90
CA GLN A 84 7.25 27.89 1.29
C GLN A 84 7.47 26.46 1.80
N ALA A 85 8.72 26.00 1.87
CA ALA A 85 9.04 24.65 2.34
C ALA A 85 8.66 24.44 3.81
N ILE A 86 8.86 25.47 4.64
CA ILE A 86 8.45 25.47 6.06
C ILE A 86 6.92 25.46 6.15
N GLY A 87 6.24 26.29 5.36
CA GLY A 87 4.78 26.36 5.30
C GLY A 87 4.14 25.03 4.92
N ASP A 88 4.63 24.39 3.86
CA ASP A 88 4.13 23.08 3.40
C ASP A 88 4.36 21.99 4.46
N ALA A 89 5.54 21.97 5.10
CA ALA A 89 5.83 21.04 6.18
C ALA A 89 4.95 21.26 7.42
N LEU A 90 4.66 22.52 7.75
CA LEU A 90 3.80 22.91 8.86
C LEU A 90 2.35 22.50 8.60
N VAL A 91 1.81 22.77 7.40
CA VAL A 91 0.46 22.33 7.00
C VAL A 91 0.35 20.81 7.03
N ASN A 92 1.31 20.08 6.45
CA ASN A 92 1.29 18.61 6.42
C ASN A 92 1.31 17.99 7.82
N MET A 93 2.07 18.58 8.76
CA MET A 93 2.11 18.13 10.14
C MET A 93 0.84 18.52 10.90
N GLY A 94 0.33 19.72 10.65
CA GLY A 94 -0.89 20.24 11.25
C GLY A 94 -2.10 19.37 10.95
N GLN A 95 -2.30 19.00 9.68
CA GLN A 95 -3.42 18.15 9.22
C GLN A 95 -3.51 16.76 9.88
N LYS A 96 -2.47 16.33 10.61
CA LYS A 96 -2.50 15.08 11.40
C LYS A 96 -3.19 15.27 12.76
N GLU A 97 -3.44 16.52 13.17
CA GLU A 97 -4.22 16.92 14.35
C GLU A 97 -3.79 16.20 15.65
N LEU A 98 -2.50 15.88 15.78
CA LEU A 98 -1.94 15.23 16.97
C LEU A 98 -1.08 16.19 17.78
N VAL A 99 -0.13 16.87 17.12
CA VAL A 99 0.83 17.74 17.79
C VAL A 99 0.42 19.22 17.77
N MET A 100 -0.51 19.60 16.90
CA MET A 100 -0.95 20.98 16.71
C MET A 100 -2.48 21.07 16.78
N ASP A 101 -2.97 22.15 17.38
CA ASP A 101 -4.37 22.59 17.24
C ASP A 101 -4.45 23.61 16.10
N LEU A 102 -5.49 23.51 15.27
CA LEU A 102 -5.63 24.29 14.03
C LEU A 102 -6.84 25.23 14.08
N GLN A 103 -6.70 26.41 13.48
CA GLN A 103 -7.81 27.33 13.24
C GLN A 103 -7.73 27.93 11.82
N GLY A 104 -8.88 28.02 11.15
CA GLY A 104 -9.00 28.44 9.75
C GLY A 104 -9.08 27.27 8.75
N ASN A 105 -8.95 27.56 7.46
CA ASN A 105 -8.97 26.52 6.41
C ASN A 105 -7.56 25.96 6.15
N TRP A 106 -7.30 24.76 6.67
CA TRP A 106 -6.03 24.03 6.55
C TRP A 106 -5.97 23.09 5.34
N GLY A 107 -6.92 23.21 4.41
CA GLY A 107 -7.06 22.30 3.28
C GLY A 107 -7.73 20.99 3.70
N ASN A 108 -7.91 20.09 2.74
CA ASN A 108 -8.61 18.83 2.97
C ASN A 108 -7.90 17.68 2.27
N ILE A 109 -7.48 16.68 3.05
CA ILE A 109 -6.77 15.49 2.58
C ILE A 109 -7.64 14.56 1.71
N LEU A 110 -8.96 14.71 1.77
CA LEU A 110 -9.92 13.91 1.00
C LEU A 110 -10.17 14.52 -0.38
N THR A 111 -10.37 15.83 -0.47
CA THR A 111 -10.59 16.51 -1.76
C THR A 111 -9.28 16.82 -2.47
N GLY A 112 -8.20 17.08 -1.72
CA GLY A 112 -6.94 17.61 -2.26
C GLY A 112 -6.85 19.14 -2.22
N ASP A 113 -7.84 19.81 -1.62
CA ASP A 113 -7.83 21.26 -1.49
C ASP A 113 -6.64 21.74 -0.67
N ARG A 114 -5.93 22.72 -1.22
CA ARG A 114 -4.79 23.34 -0.54
C ARG A 114 -5.25 24.16 0.66
N ALA A 115 -4.38 24.26 1.66
CA ALA A 115 -4.58 25.19 2.76
C ALA A 115 -4.68 26.64 2.28
N ALA A 116 -5.43 27.46 3.01
CA ALA A 116 -5.42 28.89 2.81
C ALA A 116 -4.01 29.47 3.10
N ALA A 117 -3.74 30.65 2.55
CA ALA A 117 -2.44 31.28 2.73
C ALA A 117 -2.08 31.46 4.22
N PRO A 118 -0.79 31.36 4.63
CA PRO A 118 -0.34 31.39 6.03
C PRO A 118 -0.81 32.60 6.86
N ARG A 119 -1.21 33.70 6.22
CA ARG A 119 -1.77 34.89 6.86
C ARG A 119 -3.20 34.70 7.40
N TYR A 120 -3.94 33.72 6.87
CA TYR A 120 -5.35 33.48 7.22
C TYR A 120 -5.56 32.29 8.17
N ILE A 121 -4.54 31.45 8.34
CA ILE A 121 -4.59 30.28 9.23
C ILE A 121 -3.77 30.53 10.50
N GLU A 122 -4.19 29.88 11.57
CA GLU A 122 -3.59 29.99 12.88
C GLU A 122 -3.36 28.60 13.49
N VAL A 123 -2.29 28.50 14.29
CA VAL A 123 -1.83 27.26 14.89
C VAL A 123 -1.34 27.50 16.31
N ARG A 124 -1.45 26.48 17.16
CA ARG A 124 -0.71 26.39 18.41
C ARG A 124 -0.31 24.94 18.70
N LEU A 125 0.57 24.74 19.67
CA LEU A 125 0.86 23.40 20.17
C LEU A 125 -0.37 22.82 20.87
N SER A 126 -0.66 21.56 20.57
CA SER A 126 -1.66 20.80 21.32
C SER A 126 -1.19 20.54 22.75
N LYS A 127 -2.12 20.27 23.66
CA LYS A 127 -1.79 19.83 25.03
C LYS A 127 -0.92 18.57 25.04
N PHE A 128 -1.22 17.63 24.13
CA PHE A 128 -0.45 16.42 23.93
C PHE A 128 1.02 16.72 23.60
N ALA A 129 1.28 17.59 22.62
CA ALA A 129 2.64 17.94 22.23
C ALA A 129 3.42 18.57 23.39
N ASN A 130 2.79 19.48 24.13
CA ASN A 130 3.40 20.16 25.28
C ASN A 130 3.85 19.18 26.37
N GLU A 131 3.07 18.14 26.63
CA GLU A 131 3.36 17.11 27.64
C GLU A 131 4.40 16.08 27.18
N VAL A 132 4.39 15.75 25.89
CA VAL A 132 5.12 14.61 25.34
C VAL A 132 6.45 14.98 24.69
N LEU A 133 6.56 16.15 24.06
CA LEU A 133 7.70 16.48 23.18
C LEU A 133 8.73 17.44 23.79
N PHE A 134 8.38 18.16 24.87
CA PHE A 134 9.21 19.25 25.36
C PHE A 134 9.59 19.09 26.82
N ASN A 135 10.90 19.13 27.09
CA ASN A 135 11.45 19.29 28.43
C ASN A 135 12.86 19.90 28.33
N SER A 136 13.03 21.15 28.75
CA SER A 136 14.30 21.88 28.62
C SER A 136 15.46 21.26 29.38
N LYS A 137 15.19 20.53 30.48
CA LYS A 137 16.22 19.91 31.33
C LYS A 137 16.77 18.61 30.78
N THR A 138 16.02 17.94 29.88
CA THR A 138 16.45 16.68 29.24
C THR A 138 16.85 16.87 27.78
N THR A 139 16.47 18.00 27.15
CA THR A 139 16.83 18.31 25.76
C THR A 139 18.34 18.56 25.62
N VAL A 140 18.94 17.93 24.61
CA VAL A 140 20.30 18.22 24.16
C VAL A 140 20.25 19.36 23.13
N TRP A 141 20.98 20.42 23.40
CA TRP A 141 20.99 21.65 22.61
C TRP A 141 22.25 21.73 21.73
N ALA A 142 22.07 22.17 20.49
CA ALA A 142 23.13 22.56 19.57
C ALA A 142 22.96 24.05 19.20
N ALA A 143 24.02 24.68 18.69
CA ALA A 143 23.92 26.03 18.15
C ALA A 143 23.14 26.03 16.83
N SER A 144 22.38 27.09 16.55
CA SER A 144 21.77 27.33 15.24
C SER A 144 22.83 27.50 14.15
N TYR A 145 22.43 27.43 12.88
CA TYR A 145 23.34 27.55 11.74
C TYR A 145 24.11 28.89 11.71
N ASP A 146 23.58 29.95 12.31
CA ASP A 146 24.20 31.27 12.44
C ASP A 146 24.85 31.51 13.83
N GLY A 147 24.80 30.53 14.73
CA GLY A 147 25.38 30.57 16.06
C GLY A 147 24.68 31.50 17.06
N ARG A 148 23.57 32.16 16.69
CA ARG A 148 22.89 33.14 17.54
C ARG A 148 21.90 32.54 18.53
N ASN A 149 21.29 31.42 18.16
CA ASN A 149 20.28 30.73 18.95
C ASN A 149 20.73 29.30 19.28
N LYS A 150 19.99 28.62 20.15
CA LYS A 150 20.15 27.19 20.42
C LYS A 150 18.96 26.43 19.86
N GLU A 151 19.19 25.30 19.21
CA GLU A 151 18.14 24.41 18.72
C GLU A 151 18.30 22.99 19.30
N PRO A 152 17.20 22.24 19.47
CA PRO A 152 17.29 20.85 19.93
C PRO A 152 17.87 19.95 18.84
N VAL A 153 18.85 19.11 19.20
CA VAL A 153 19.34 18.04 18.29
C VAL A 153 18.21 17.06 17.96
N THR A 154 17.53 16.60 19.01
CA THR A 154 16.26 15.85 18.94
C THR A 154 15.33 16.35 20.03
N LEU A 155 14.01 16.22 19.81
CA LEU A 155 13.04 16.49 20.88
C LEU A 155 12.98 15.29 21.84
N PRO A 156 12.87 15.50 23.16
CA PRO A 156 12.72 14.42 24.15
C PRO A 156 11.31 13.79 24.08
N SER A 157 11.00 13.13 22.97
CA SER A 157 9.68 12.54 22.70
C SER A 157 9.40 11.34 23.62
N LYS A 158 8.39 11.47 24.48
CA LYS A 158 7.90 10.42 25.37
C LYS A 158 6.77 9.57 24.75
N PHE A 159 6.70 9.53 23.43
CA PHE A 159 5.74 8.76 22.64
C PHE A 159 6.34 8.39 21.26
N PRO A 160 6.01 7.21 20.68
CA PRO A 160 6.45 6.81 19.33
C PRO A 160 5.80 7.63 18.19
N LEU A 161 6.13 8.93 18.11
CA LEU A 161 5.51 9.88 17.18
C LEU A 161 5.68 9.48 15.71
N LEU A 162 6.85 8.92 15.36
CA LEU A 162 7.14 8.43 14.01
C LEU A 162 6.08 7.45 13.49
N LEU A 163 5.67 6.51 14.35
CA LEU A 163 4.71 5.48 13.99
C LEU A 163 3.30 6.04 13.87
N ALA A 164 2.93 7.01 14.72
CA ALA A 164 1.62 7.65 14.64
C ALA A 164 1.47 8.53 13.39
N HIS A 165 2.52 9.27 13.04
CA HIS A 165 2.50 10.18 11.90
C HIS A 165 2.81 9.52 10.56
N GLY A 166 3.60 8.44 10.56
CA GLY A 166 4.31 7.99 9.37
C GLY A 166 5.32 9.04 8.88
N ALA A 167 6.09 8.66 7.86
CA ALA A 167 7.06 9.53 7.23
C ALA A 167 7.26 9.12 5.77
N GLU A 168 7.35 10.09 4.88
CA GLU A 168 7.70 9.85 3.49
C GLU A 168 8.83 10.80 3.09
N GLY A 169 9.85 10.29 2.42
CA GLY A 169 11.00 11.08 2.00
C GLY A 169 11.82 10.36 0.94
N ILE A 170 12.35 11.11 0.00
CA ILE A 170 13.26 10.60 -1.04
C ILE A 170 14.58 11.32 -0.85
N ALA A 171 15.66 10.56 -0.73
CA ALA A 171 17.02 11.06 -0.63
C ALA A 171 17.89 10.49 -1.75
N VAL A 172 19.17 10.86 -1.78
CA VAL A 172 20.10 10.35 -2.78
C VAL A 172 20.32 8.85 -2.58
N GLY A 173 19.87 8.04 -3.53
CA GLY A 173 20.02 6.57 -3.49
C GLY A 173 19.12 5.82 -2.50
N LEU A 174 18.23 6.51 -1.78
CA LEU A 174 17.32 5.88 -0.81
C LEU A 174 15.96 6.56 -0.77
N ALA A 175 14.94 5.78 -0.39
CA ALA A 175 13.60 6.26 -0.15
C ALA A 175 13.14 5.78 1.23
N CYS A 176 12.32 6.58 1.89
CA CYS A 176 11.67 6.27 3.15
C CYS A 176 10.17 6.39 2.94
N LYS A 177 9.43 5.34 3.28
CA LYS A 177 7.96 5.32 3.28
C LYS A 177 7.46 4.51 4.46
N MET A 178 7.28 5.19 5.58
CA MET A 178 6.70 4.68 6.81
C MET A 178 5.22 5.02 6.86
N LEU A 179 4.41 3.99 7.12
CA LEU A 179 2.95 4.12 7.16
C LEU A 179 2.50 4.53 8.58
N PRO A 180 1.45 5.36 8.70
CA PRO A 180 0.88 5.74 9.99
C PRO A 180 0.19 4.55 10.66
N HIS A 181 0.16 4.57 11.99
CA HIS A 181 -0.45 3.56 12.86
C HIS A 181 -1.39 4.22 13.86
N ASN A 182 -2.32 3.43 14.41
CA ASN A 182 -3.30 3.95 15.34
C ASN A 182 -2.66 4.34 16.68
N PHE A 183 -3.06 5.50 17.21
CA PHE A 183 -2.54 6.04 18.48
C PHE A 183 -2.73 5.08 19.66
N ASN A 184 -3.93 4.50 19.80
CA ASN A 184 -4.26 3.61 20.92
C ASN A 184 -3.50 2.28 20.82
N GLU A 185 -3.36 1.75 19.60
CA GLU A 185 -2.63 0.50 19.37
C GLU A 185 -1.13 0.65 19.60
N ILE A 186 -0.53 1.81 19.24
CA ILE A 186 0.86 2.12 19.58
C ILE A 186 1.06 2.07 21.10
N ILE A 187 0.12 2.63 21.86
CA ILE A 187 0.18 2.61 23.33
C ILE A 187 0.04 1.17 23.85
N ASP A 188 -0.92 0.42 23.33
CA ASP A 188 -1.14 -0.97 23.75
C ASP A 188 0.09 -1.84 23.46
N ALA A 189 0.71 -1.68 22.28
CA ALA A 189 1.96 -2.33 21.91
C ALA A 189 3.13 -1.89 22.80
N ALA A 190 3.22 -0.61 23.17
CA ALA A 190 4.22 -0.12 24.11
C ALA A 190 4.09 -0.75 25.50
N ILE A 191 2.86 -0.86 26.00
CA ILE A 191 2.56 -1.53 27.27
C ILE A 191 2.88 -3.02 27.20
N ALA A 192 2.46 -3.70 26.13
CA ALA A 192 2.77 -5.12 25.89
C ALA A 192 4.29 -5.36 25.88
N HIS A 193 5.05 -4.51 25.17
CA HIS A 193 6.51 -4.59 25.17
C HIS A 193 7.12 -4.47 26.59
N LEU A 194 6.64 -3.52 27.40
CA LEU A 194 7.09 -3.32 28.77
C LEU A 194 6.74 -4.51 29.69
N LYS A 195 5.64 -5.21 29.40
CA LYS A 195 5.22 -6.46 30.05
C LYS A 195 5.93 -7.70 29.51
N LYS A 196 6.74 -7.56 28.46
CA LYS A 196 7.39 -8.65 27.71
C LYS A 196 6.40 -9.58 27.00
N GLU A 197 5.25 -9.04 26.60
CA GLU A 197 4.25 -9.72 25.79
C GLU A 197 4.55 -9.49 24.30
N GLU A 198 4.13 -10.43 23.45
CA GLU A 198 4.18 -10.25 22.00
C GLU A 198 3.12 -9.26 21.54
N PHE A 199 3.43 -8.50 20.50
CA PHE A 199 2.51 -7.54 19.90
C PHE A 199 2.73 -7.49 18.40
N VAL A 200 1.70 -7.08 17.68
CA VAL A 200 1.73 -6.82 16.24
C VAL A 200 1.07 -5.48 15.99
N LEU A 201 1.66 -4.69 15.09
CA LEU A 201 1.11 -3.40 14.68
C LEU A 201 0.83 -3.40 13.18
N TYR A 202 -0.34 -2.88 12.83
CA TYR A 202 -0.76 -2.70 11.45
C TYR A 202 -1.07 -1.24 11.15
N PRO A 203 -0.83 -0.77 9.91
CA PRO A 203 -1.12 0.60 9.52
C PRO A 203 -2.58 0.99 9.75
N ASP A 204 -2.80 2.25 10.06
CA ASP A 204 -4.13 2.88 10.16
C ASP A 204 -4.09 4.25 9.48
N PHE A 205 -4.98 4.47 8.54
CA PHE A 205 -4.95 5.63 7.66
C PHE A 205 -6.06 6.62 8.01
N ALA A 206 -5.74 7.91 8.00
CA ALA A 206 -6.71 8.97 8.28
C ALA A 206 -7.92 8.96 7.31
N GLN A 207 -7.69 8.52 6.07
CA GLN A 207 -8.69 8.38 5.00
C GLN A 207 -9.57 7.12 5.14
N GLY A 208 -9.27 6.23 6.10
CA GLY A 208 -10.01 4.98 6.31
C GLY A 208 -9.64 3.90 5.30
N GLY A 209 -10.65 3.33 4.66
CA GLY A 209 -10.52 2.29 3.64
C GLY A 209 -10.41 0.88 4.23
N ILE A 210 -10.27 -0.08 3.33
CA ILE A 210 -10.09 -1.50 3.66
C ILE A 210 -8.68 -1.90 3.27
N ALA A 211 -7.90 -2.48 4.17
CA ALA A 211 -6.51 -2.84 3.88
C ALA A 211 -6.24 -4.34 4.05
N ASP A 212 -5.53 -4.91 3.07
CA ASP A 212 -4.92 -6.24 3.13
C ASP A 212 -3.45 -6.08 3.53
N VAL A 213 -3.16 -6.54 4.75
CA VAL A 213 -1.87 -6.42 5.43
C VAL A 213 -1.07 -7.73 5.43
N THR A 214 -1.51 -8.75 4.68
CA THR A 214 -0.91 -10.09 4.69
C THR A 214 0.59 -10.07 4.39
N ASN A 215 1.02 -9.20 3.46
CA ASN A 215 2.42 -9.05 3.06
C ASN A 215 3.08 -7.80 3.65
N TYR A 216 2.58 -7.27 4.78
CA TYR A 216 3.11 -6.03 5.36
C TYR A 216 4.59 -6.12 5.78
N ASN A 217 5.03 -7.30 6.22
CA ASN A 217 6.41 -7.58 6.62
C ASN A 217 7.00 -6.56 7.63
N ASP A 218 6.21 -6.20 8.66
CA ASP A 218 6.59 -5.22 9.70
C ASP A 218 7.07 -3.86 9.14
N GLY A 219 6.60 -3.47 7.95
CA GLY A 219 7.00 -2.22 7.29
C GLY A 219 8.40 -2.23 6.66
N LEU A 220 9.07 -3.38 6.61
CA LEU A 220 10.38 -3.54 5.99
C LEU A 220 10.31 -3.46 4.46
N ARG A 221 11.45 -3.13 3.85
CA ARG A 221 11.62 -3.16 2.40
C ARG A 221 11.28 -4.54 1.84
N GLY A 222 10.47 -4.56 0.78
CA GLY A 222 9.95 -5.79 0.17
C GLY A 222 8.56 -6.18 0.69
N GLY A 223 8.10 -5.57 1.78
CA GLY A 223 6.69 -5.60 2.18
C GLY A 223 5.80 -4.92 1.16
N LYS A 224 4.52 -5.30 1.15
CA LYS A 224 3.48 -4.72 0.31
C LYS A 224 2.12 -4.84 1.00
N ILE A 225 1.38 -3.75 1.01
CA ILE A 225 -0.03 -3.73 1.40
C ILE A 225 -0.89 -3.33 0.21
N ARG A 226 -2.16 -3.71 0.24
CA ARG A 226 -3.17 -3.21 -0.70
C ARG A 226 -4.25 -2.50 0.09
N VAL A 227 -4.65 -1.32 -0.37
CA VAL A 227 -5.70 -0.53 0.26
C VAL A 227 -6.80 -0.29 -0.77
N ARG A 228 -8.03 -0.65 -0.40
CA ARG A 228 -9.25 -0.51 -1.20
C ARG A 228 -10.13 0.61 -0.68
N ALA A 229 -10.79 1.27 -1.63
CA ALA A 229 -11.87 2.19 -1.38
C ALA A 229 -13.07 1.42 -0.81
N LYS A 230 -13.80 2.03 0.11
CA LYS A 230 -15.05 1.46 0.62
C LYS A 230 -16.18 1.85 -0.34
N ILE A 231 -16.69 0.86 -1.07
CA ILE A 231 -17.70 1.05 -2.10
C ILE A 231 -19.00 0.38 -1.66
N GLU A 232 -20.06 1.17 -1.52
CA GLU A 232 -21.39 0.72 -1.15
C GLU A 232 -22.29 0.55 -2.38
N ARG A 233 -23.10 -0.50 -2.35
CA ARG A 233 -24.09 -0.81 -3.40
C ARG A 233 -25.43 -0.22 -2.98
N VAL A 234 -25.75 0.97 -3.50
CA VAL A 234 -27.00 1.66 -3.13
C VAL A 234 -28.16 1.15 -3.98
N LYS A 235 -27.95 0.99 -5.29
CA LYS A 235 -28.93 0.46 -6.24
C LYS A 235 -28.25 -0.45 -7.26
N LYS A 236 -29.03 -1.22 -8.03
CA LYS A 236 -28.54 -2.08 -9.11
C LYS A 236 -27.61 -1.38 -10.13
N ARG A 237 -27.75 -0.06 -10.28
CA ARG A 237 -26.95 0.74 -11.23
C ARG A 237 -26.28 1.96 -10.59
N GLN A 238 -26.09 1.94 -9.28
CA GLN A 238 -25.48 3.03 -8.54
C GLN A 238 -24.57 2.48 -7.45
N LEU A 239 -23.28 2.83 -7.56
CA LEU A 239 -22.26 2.60 -6.54
C LEU A 239 -21.92 3.93 -5.88
N VAL A 240 -21.65 3.92 -4.58
CA VAL A 240 -21.20 5.11 -3.84
C VAL A 240 -19.90 4.78 -3.14
N ILE A 241 -18.87 5.58 -3.40
CA ILE A 241 -17.58 5.46 -2.71
C ILE A 241 -17.63 6.35 -1.46
N ARG A 242 -17.45 5.74 -0.29
CA ARG A 242 -17.54 6.39 1.03
C ARG A 242 -16.19 6.68 1.68
N GLU A 243 -15.14 5.99 1.26
CA GLU A 243 -13.78 6.15 1.78
C GLU A 243 -12.80 5.91 0.63
N VAL A 244 -11.77 6.74 0.54
CA VAL A 244 -10.73 6.64 -0.51
C VAL A 244 -9.46 5.94 0.01
N PRO A 245 -8.69 5.25 -0.85
CA PRO A 245 -7.42 4.63 -0.45
C PRO A 245 -6.36 5.63 -0.01
N PHE A 246 -5.45 5.17 0.85
CA PHE A 246 -4.34 5.99 1.33
C PHE A 246 -3.48 6.53 0.19
N GLY A 247 -3.30 7.85 0.16
CA GLY A 247 -2.48 8.55 -0.84
C GLY A 247 -3.23 8.95 -2.11
N THR A 248 -4.56 8.82 -2.13
CA THR A 248 -5.43 9.31 -3.20
C THR A 248 -6.41 10.36 -2.67
N THR A 249 -6.94 11.20 -3.56
CA THR A 249 -8.03 12.14 -3.29
C THR A 249 -9.28 11.73 -4.05
N ALA A 250 -10.44 12.27 -3.65
CA ALA A 250 -11.71 12.06 -4.34
C ALA A 250 -11.62 12.46 -5.82
N GLU A 251 -11.01 13.61 -6.10
CA GLU A 251 -10.75 14.10 -7.46
C GLU A 251 -9.84 13.13 -8.23
N SER A 252 -8.69 12.74 -7.67
CA SER A 252 -7.77 11.81 -8.36
C SER A 252 -8.40 10.45 -8.63
N LEU A 253 -9.24 9.98 -7.70
CA LEU A 253 -9.93 8.71 -7.81
C LEU A 253 -11.00 8.79 -8.90
N ALA A 254 -11.80 9.86 -8.92
CA ALA A 254 -12.79 10.11 -9.97
C ALA A 254 -12.14 10.18 -11.36
N ASP A 255 -11.02 10.88 -11.48
CA ASP A 255 -10.22 10.95 -12.70
C ASP A 255 -9.71 9.58 -13.15
N SER A 256 -9.25 8.74 -12.20
CA SER A 256 -8.80 7.38 -12.51
C SER A 256 -9.94 6.52 -13.10
N ILE A 257 -11.17 6.70 -12.59
CA ILE A 257 -12.35 6.00 -13.08
C ILE A 257 -12.74 6.51 -14.47
N LEU A 258 -12.70 7.83 -14.69
CA LEU A 258 -12.97 8.44 -16.00
C LEU A 258 -11.98 7.96 -17.06
N LYS A 259 -10.68 7.94 -16.75
CA LYS A 259 -9.64 7.40 -17.63
C LYS A 259 -9.86 5.93 -17.96
N ALA A 260 -10.26 5.12 -16.98
CA ALA A 260 -10.59 3.71 -17.20
C ALA A 260 -11.85 3.53 -18.08
N ASN A 261 -12.80 4.46 -18.00
CA ASN A 261 -13.99 4.49 -18.84
C ASN A 261 -13.67 4.84 -20.30
N GLU A 262 -12.84 5.86 -20.52
CA GLU A 262 -12.35 6.23 -21.86
C GLU A 262 -11.59 5.09 -22.53
N GLN A 263 -10.75 4.38 -21.76
CA GLN A 263 -10.04 3.18 -22.22
C GLN A 263 -10.96 1.97 -22.44
N GLY A 264 -12.23 2.05 -22.05
CA GLY A 264 -13.21 0.97 -22.19
C GLY A 264 -12.98 -0.23 -21.26
N LYS A 265 -12.18 -0.06 -20.21
CA LYS A 265 -11.92 -1.09 -19.19
C LYS A 265 -13.06 -1.18 -18.18
N VAL A 266 -13.66 -0.03 -17.88
CA VAL A 266 -14.83 0.14 -17.03
C VAL A 266 -15.90 0.84 -17.88
N LYS A 267 -17.19 0.59 -17.64
CA LYS A 267 -18.28 1.28 -18.35
C LYS A 267 -19.18 2.00 -17.35
N ILE A 268 -19.05 3.31 -17.28
CA ILE A 268 -19.88 4.18 -16.43
C ILE A 268 -20.70 5.14 -17.28
N SER A 269 -21.85 5.57 -16.76
CA SER A 269 -22.71 6.56 -17.40
C SER A 269 -22.28 7.98 -17.05
N ARG A 270 -22.06 8.24 -15.75
CA ARG A 270 -21.60 9.52 -15.20
C ARG A 270 -21.05 9.31 -13.80
N ILE A 271 -20.22 10.25 -13.35
CA ILE A 271 -19.70 10.34 -12.00
C ILE A 271 -20.10 11.69 -11.41
N GLU A 272 -20.55 11.71 -10.17
CA GLU A 272 -20.88 12.94 -9.44
C GLU A 272 -20.07 12.92 -8.13
N ASP A 273 -19.15 13.87 -7.97
CA ASP A 273 -18.41 14.07 -6.73
C ASP A 273 -19.13 15.11 -5.87
N THR A 274 -19.57 14.67 -4.70
CA THR A 274 -20.25 15.48 -3.67
C THR A 274 -19.45 15.49 -2.36
N THR A 275 -18.16 15.17 -2.43
CA THR A 275 -17.26 15.09 -1.29
C THR A 275 -17.10 16.45 -0.61
N ALA A 276 -17.24 16.45 0.72
CA ALA A 276 -17.02 17.61 1.56
C ALA A 276 -16.23 17.21 2.81
N ALA A 277 -16.88 17.17 3.98
CA ALA A 277 -16.30 16.62 5.20
C ALA A 277 -16.16 15.08 5.12
N GLU A 278 -17.09 14.44 4.41
CA GLU A 278 -17.09 13.00 4.15
C GLU A 278 -16.98 12.75 2.65
N VAL A 279 -16.35 11.63 2.26
CA VAL A 279 -16.24 11.22 0.86
C VAL A 279 -17.59 10.73 0.37
N GLU A 280 -18.07 11.30 -0.73
CA GLU A 280 -19.25 10.82 -1.42
C GLU A 280 -19.10 10.97 -2.93
N ILE A 281 -18.62 9.90 -3.57
CA ILE A 281 -18.49 9.83 -5.03
C ILE A 281 -19.55 8.87 -5.57
N ASN A 282 -20.51 9.43 -6.29
CA ASN A 282 -21.62 8.69 -6.89
C ASN A 282 -21.24 8.21 -8.29
N VAL A 283 -21.16 6.90 -8.49
CA VAL A 283 -20.84 6.26 -9.77
C VAL A 283 -22.09 5.63 -10.35
N PHE A 284 -22.60 6.21 -11.44
CA PHE A 284 -23.81 5.74 -12.12
C PHE A 284 -23.45 4.83 -13.28
N LEU A 285 -24.13 3.68 -13.38
CA LEU A 285 -23.88 2.67 -14.40
C LEU A 285 -24.90 2.75 -15.54
N PRO A 286 -24.48 2.51 -16.80
CA PRO A 286 -25.39 2.51 -17.93
C PRO A 286 -26.33 1.30 -17.92
N SER A 287 -27.41 1.38 -18.70
CA SER A 287 -28.34 0.26 -18.86
C SER A 287 -27.62 -1.00 -19.37
N GLY A 288 -27.81 -2.12 -18.66
CA GLY A 288 -27.23 -3.43 -19.02
C GLY A 288 -25.98 -3.83 -18.23
N VAL A 289 -25.41 -2.92 -17.42
CA VAL A 289 -24.29 -3.22 -16.52
C VAL A 289 -24.79 -3.22 -15.07
N ASP A 290 -24.41 -4.23 -14.30
CA ASP A 290 -24.74 -4.35 -12.88
C ASP A 290 -23.56 -3.94 -11.98
N ALA A 291 -23.88 -3.44 -10.79
CA ALA A 291 -22.93 -3.06 -9.76
C ALA A 291 -21.99 -4.22 -9.38
N ASP A 292 -22.51 -5.44 -9.29
CA ASP A 292 -21.72 -6.62 -8.92
C ASP A 292 -20.69 -7.02 -9.99
N GLN A 293 -20.99 -6.74 -11.26
CA GLN A 293 -20.09 -7.06 -12.37
C GLN A 293 -18.96 -6.03 -12.52
N ILE A 294 -19.25 -4.76 -12.23
CA ILE A 294 -18.27 -3.67 -12.43
C ILE A 294 -17.34 -3.48 -11.24
N LEU A 295 -17.75 -3.90 -10.04
CA LEU A 295 -16.98 -3.68 -8.81
C LEU A 295 -15.54 -4.28 -8.89
N PRO A 296 -15.32 -5.53 -9.36
CA PRO A 296 -13.97 -6.04 -9.57
C PRO A 296 -13.17 -5.22 -10.60
N ALA A 297 -13.84 -4.67 -11.62
CA ALA A 297 -13.20 -3.85 -12.65
C ALA A 297 -12.73 -2.52 -12.10
N LEU A 298 -13.52 -1.89 -11.22
CA LEU A 298 -13.12 -0.69 -10.50
C LEU A 298 -11.86 -0.97 -9.67
N TYR A 299 -11.84 -2.01 -8.85
CA TYR A 299 -10.65 -2.34 -8.06
C TYR A 299 -9.43 -2.67 -8.93
N LYS A 300 -9.59 -3.30 -10.10
CA LYS A 300 -8.45 -3.71 -10.91
C LYS A 300 -7.85 -2.59 -11.76
N PHE A 301 -8.68 -1.70 -12.29
CA PHE A 301 -8.30 -0.77 -13.36
C PHE A 301 -8.30 0.70 -12.95
N THR A 302 -8.68 1.00 -11.71
CA THR A 302 -8.75 2.37 -11.17
C THR A 302 -8.03 2.43 -9.83
N ASP A 303 -7.84 3.63 -9.31
CA ASP A 303 -7.21 3.84 -8.01
C ASP A 303 -8.14 3.46 -6.84
N CYS A 304 -9.27 2.76 -7.10
CA CYS A 304 -10.10 2.16 -6.06
C CYS A 304 -9.36 1.07 -5.28
N GLU A 305 -8.27 0.51 -5.82
CA GLU A 305 -7.30 -0.32 -5.09
C GLU A 305 -5.88 0.17 -5.39
N VAL A 306 -5.15 0.55 -4.35
CA VAL A 306 -3.76 1.00 -4.48
C VAL A 306 -2.84 0.04 -3.73
N ALA A 307 -1.73 -0.32 -4.37
CA ALA A 307 -0.66 -1.06 -3.75
C ALA A 307 0.37 -0.09 -3.15
N ILE A 308 0.69 -0.27 -1.87
CA ILE A 308 1.67 0.55 -1.17
C ILE A 308 2.81 -0.34 -0.67
N SER A 309 4.03 0.01 -1.03
CA SER A 309 5.24 -0.68 -0.57
C SER A 309 5.90 0.14 0.53
N PRO A 310 5.86 -0.31 1.79
CA PRO A 310 6.59 0.36 2.86
C PRO A 310 8.11 0.23 2.67
N ASN A 311 8.82 1.22 3.21
CA ASN A 311 10.27 1.21 3.30
C ASN A 311 10.68 2.01 4.54
N ALA A 312 10.68 1.37 5.71
CA ALA A 312 11.03 2.02 6.96
C ALA A 312 12.55 2.25 7.06
N CYS A 313 12.94 3.52 6.94
CA CYS A 313 14.31 3.98 7.08
C CYS A 313 14.36 5.17 8.04
N VAL A 314 15.26 5.13 9.00
CA VAL A 314 15.43 6.13 10.06
C VAL A 314 16.90 6.47 10.24
N ILE A 315 17.19 7.65 10.77
CA ILE A 315 18.54 8.01 11.19
C ILE A 315 18.75 7.58 12.65
N ASP A 316 19.82 6.84 12.87
CA ASP A 316 20.28 6.40 14.18
C ASP A 316 21.82 6.40 14.20
N ASP A 317 22.43 7.03 15.20
CA ASP A 317 23.88 7.28 15.27
C ASP A 317 24.49 7.92 14.01
N GLN A 318 23.84 8.96 13.46
CA GLN A 318 24.23 9.65 12.22
C GLN A 318 24.32 8.74 10.98
N LYS A 319 23.62 7.61 10.99
CA LYS A 319 23.58 6.67 9.85
C LYS A 319 22.15 6.26 9.53
N PRO A 320 21.80 6.06 8.25
CA PRO A 320 20.52 5.49 7.87
C PRO A 320 20.48 4.00 8.25
N LYS A 321 19.44 3.60 9.00
CA LYS A 321 19.16 2.20 9.36
C LYS A 321 17.75 1.83 8.86
N PHE A 322 17.62 0.62 8.31
CA PHE A 322 16.34 0.04 7.91
C PHE A 322 15.82 -0.84 9.04
N LEU A 323 14.82 -0.36 9.77
CA LEU A 323 14.28 -1.01 10.96
C LEU A 323 12.79 -1.33 10.75
N GLY A 324 12.34 -2.46 11.28
CA GLY A 324 10.91 -2.81 11.28
C GLY A 324 10.11 -1.95 12.26
N VAL A 325 8.80 -1.83 12.07
CA VAL A 325 7.91 -1.08 12.95
C VAL A 325 8.00 -1.56 14.41
N SER A 326 8.08 -2.87 14.60
CA SER A 326 8.20 -3.47 15.93
C SER A 326 9.51 -3.08 16.61
N GLU A 327 10.61 -2.99 15.87
CA GLU A 327 11.91 -2.57 16.40
C GLU A 327 11.95 -1.08 16.73
N ILE A 328 11.39 -0.25 15.84
CA ILE A 328 11.23 1.20 16.07
C ILE A 328 10.41 1.43 17.35
N LEU A 329 9.29 0.74 17.52
CA LEU A 329 8.48 0.85 18.74
C LEU A 329 9.30 0.49 20.00
N LYS A 330 10.02 -0.63 19.97
CA LYS A 330 10.87 -1.06 21.10
C LYS A 330 11.92 0.00 21.46
N HIS A 331 12.57 0.60 20.45
CA HIS A 331 13.55 1.66 20.67
C HIS A 331 12.91 2.90 21.31
N ASN A 332 11.80 3.38 20.75
CA ASN A 332 11.10 4.57 21.26
C ASN A 332 10.54 4.36 22.68
N VAL A 333 10.09 3.15 23.01
CA VAL A 333 9.63 2.80 24.37
C VAL A 333 10.80 2.75 25.35
N LYS A 334 11.94 2.18 24.95
CA LYS A 334 13.17 2.19 25.75
C LYS A 334 13.63 3.62 26.03
N GLN A 335 13.59 4.49 25.02
CA GLN A 335 13.92 5.90 25.16
C GLN A 335 12.93 6.63 26.07
N THR A 336 11.62 6.41 25.90
CA THR A 336 10.58 6.99 26.77
C THR A 336 10.85 6.63 28.23
N ARG A 337 11.16 5.36 28.51
CA ARG A 337 11.54 4.90 29.85
C ARG A 337 12.82 5.59 30.37
N ALA A 338 13.82 5.79 29.52
CA ALA A 338 15.06 6.48 29.89
C ALA A 338 14.82 7.97 30.19
N LEU A 339 14.02 8.66 29.38
CA LEU A 339 13.63 10.06 29.62
C LEU A 339 12.87 10.21 30.93
N LEU A 340 11.89 9.34 31.21
CA LEU A 340 11.16 9.36 32.48
C LEU A 340 12.07 9.08 33.69
N LYS A 341 13.10 8.24 33.54
CA LYS A 341 14.11 8.03 34.58
C LYS A 341 14.89 9.31 34.85
N GLN A 342 15.38 9.95 33.79
CA GLN A 342 16.13 11.19 33.90
C GLN A 342 15.30 12.32 34.51
N GLU A 343 14.02 12.44 34.14
CA GLU A 343 13.08 13.39 34.75
C GLU A 343 12.90 13.12 36.25
N LEU A 344 12.72 11.86 36.65
CA LEU A 344 12.59 11.47 38.06
C LEU A 344 13.89 11.68 38.85
N GLU A 345 15.06 11.47 38.23
CA GLU A 345 16.38 11.73 38.85
C GLU A 345 16.60 13.23 39.06
N ILE A 346 16.28 14.06 38.07
CA ILE A 346 16.31 15.52 38.18
C ILE A 346 15.35 15.98 39.28
N GLN A 347 14.12 15.47 39.28
CA GLN A 347 13.11 15.79 40.30
C GLN A 347 13.58 15.35 41.69
N LEU A 348 14.20 14.18 41.81
CA LEU A 348 14.74 13.68 43.07
C LEU A 348 15.83 14.61 43.60
N ASN A 349 16.80 14.97 42.76
CA ASN A 349 17.89 15.88 43.13
C ASN A 349 17.33 17.25 43.58
N GLU A 350 16.34 17.79 42.87
CA GLU A 350 15.69 19.05 43.27
C GLU A 350 14.92 18.95 44.59
N LEU A 351 14.29 17.82 44.86
CA LEU A 351 13.59 17.58 46.13
C LEU A 351 14.58 17.40 47.28
N GLU A 352 15.70 16.71 47.05
CA GLU A 352 16.77 16.53 48.03
C GLU A 352 17.46 17.86 48.33
N GLU A 353 17.71 18.69 47.32
CA GLU A 353 18.25 20.05 47.48
C GLU A 353 17.30 20.96 48.27
N LYS A 354 15.99 20.92 47.95
CA LYS A 354 14.96 21.65 48.71
C LYS A 354 14.88 21.20 50.16
N TRP A 355 14.93 19.89 50.38
CA TRP A 355 14.95 19.33 51.74
C TRP A 355 16.19 19.79 52.50
N HIS A 356 17.36 19.74 51.87
CA HIS A 356 18.63 20.16 52.47
C HIS A 356 18.58 21.63 52.90
N PHE A 357 18.20 22.53 51.98
CA PHE A 357 18.11 23.95 52.26
C PHE A 357 17.05 24.29 53.32
N SER A 358 15.86 23.67 53.27
CA SER A 358 14.82 23.90 54.29
C SER A 358 15.20 23.34 55.66
N SER A 359 15.98 22.26 55.71
CA SER A 359 16.51 21.71 56.97
C SER A 359 17.58 22.63 57.56
N LEU A 360 18.46 23.18 56.72
CA LEU A 360 19.42 24.20 57.12
C LEU A 360 18.75 25.47 57.64
N GLU A 361 17.75 26.01 56.92
CA GLU A 361 16.96 27.18 57.35
C GLU A 361 16.28 26.91 58.71
N LYS A 362 15.73 25.70 58.91
CA LYS A 362 15.17 25.27 60.20
C LYS A 362 16.22 25.29 61.31
N ILE A 363 17.38 24.65 61.12
CA ILE A 363 18.45 24.59 62.13
C ILE A 363 18.94 26.00 62.45
N PHE A 364 19.17 26.82 61.42
CA PHE A 364 19.66 28.20 61.53
C PHE A 364 18.74 29.07 62.40
N ILE A 365 17.42 28.98 62.20
CA ILE A 365 16.44 29.76 62.95
C ILE A 365 16.16 29.17 64.32
N GLU A 366 15.91 27.85 64.42
CA GLU A 366 15.52 27.18 65.67
C GLU A 366 16.63 27.23 66.71
N LYS A 367 17.89 27.07 66.29
CA LYS A 367 19.07 27.12 67.18
C LYS A 367 19.63 28.53 67.34
N ARG A 368 18.94 29.54 66.78
CA ARG A 368 19.29 30.97 66.88
C ARG A 368 20.73 31.29 66.43
N ILE A 369 21.23 30.58 65.42
CA ILE A 369 22.58 30.79 64.87
C ILE A 369 22.69 32.21 64.30
N TYR A 370 21.59 32.73 63.75
CA TYR A 370 21.49 34.11 63.26
C TYR A 370 21.80 35.21 64.30
N ARG A 371 21.75 34.92 65.61
CA ARG A 371 22.14 35.90 66.64
C ARG A 371 23.65 35.97 66.85
N ARG A 372 24.36 34.87 66.58
CA ARG A 372 25.81 34.79 66.78
C ARG A 372 26.56 35.69 65.80
N ILE A 373 25.96 35.92 64.63
CA ILE A 373 26.50 36.80 63.59
C ILE A 373 26.18 38.29 63.80
N GLU A 374 25.38 38.66 64.81
CA GLU A 374 25.01 40.06 65.06
C GLU A 374 26.20 40.92 65.54
N GLU A 375 27.20 40.30 66.17
CA GLU A 375 28.38 40.96 66.73
C GLU A 375 29.63 40.84 65.80
N CYS A 376 29.49 40.20 64.63
CA CYS A 376 30.59 40.02 63.69
C CYS A 376 30.79 41.27 62.82
N GLU A 377 32.03 41.77 62.73
CA GLU A 377 32.37 42.97 61.94
C GLU A 377 32.87 42.66 60.52
N THR A 378 33.27 41.41 60.23
CA THR A 378 33.80 41.00 58.92
C THR A 378 33.02 39.84 58.31
N TRP A 379 32.99 39.76 56.98
CA TRP A 379 32.31 38.68 56.25
C TRP A 379 32.90 37.29 56.57
N GLU A 380 34.23 37.21 56.71
CA GLU A 380 34.92 35.97 57.09
C GLU A 380 34.49 35.51 58.50
N ALA A 381 34.41 36.44 59.47
CA ALA A 381 33.93 36.13 60.81
C ALA A 381 32.47 35.65 60.84
N VAL A 382 31.60 36.23 59.99
CA VAL A 382 30.21 35.78 59.83
C VAL A 382 30.16 34.33 59.32
N MET A 383 30.95 34.01 58.30
CA MET A 383 30.99 32.66 57.72
C MET A 383 31.52 31.63 58.73
N ASP A 384 32.59 31.95 59.45
CA ASP A 384 33.18 31.08 60.47
C ASP A 384 32.20 30.80 61.61
N GLU A 385 31.51 31.83 62.11
CA GLU A 385 30.56 31.68 63.22
C GLU A 385 29.32 30.85 62.82
N ILE A 386 28.85 30.98 61.57
CA ILE A 386 27.78 30.11 61.05
C ILE A 386 28.27 28.68 60.93
N TRP A 387 29.49 28.46 60.43
CA TRP A 387 30.12 27.15 60.39
C TRP A 387 30.20 26.52 61.77
N GLU A 388 30.70 27.25 62.78
CA GLU A 388 30.78 26.79 64.16
C GLU A 388 29.40 26.46 64.75
N GLY A 389 28.40 27.30 64.47
CA GLY A 389 27.02 27.09 64.91
C GLY A 389 26.35 25.86 64.26
N LEU A 390 26.72 25.53 63.02
CA LEU A 390 26.17 24.39 62.27
C LEU A 390 26.90 23.07 62.55
N ARG A 391 28.18 23.09 62.97
CA ARG A 391 29.01 21.90 63.26
C ARG A 391 28.27 20.78 64.01
N PRO A 392 27.50 21.06 65.09
CA PRO A 392 26.81 20.00 65.85
C PRO A 392 25.70 19.28 65.09
N TYR A 393 25.18 19.89 64.02
CA TYR A 393 23.98 19.45 63.32
C TYR A 393 24.25 18.91 61.91
N LEU A 394 25.51 18.90 61.47
CA LEU A 394 25.90 18.44 60.13
C LEU A 394 25.48 16.98 59.87
N SER A 395 25.49 16.12 60.89
CA SER A 395 25.09 14.70 60.78
C SER A 395 23.60 14.47 60.52
N LEU A 396 22.75 15.48 60.75
CA LEU A 396 21.31 15.41 60.50
C LEU A 396 20.97 15.67 59.03
N LEU A 397 21.93 16.15 58.23
CA LEU A 397 21.73 16.53 56.84
C LEU A 397 22.06 15.36 55.89
N LYS A 398 21.39 15.33 54.74
CA LYS A 398 21.54 14.27 53.72
C LYS A 398 22.74 14.48 52.79
N ARG A 399 23.27 15.70 52.73
CA ARG A 399 24.39 16.14 51.91
C ARG A 399 25.33 16.96 52.80
N GLU A 400 26.60 16.98 52.44
CA GLU A 400 27.57 17.94 52.96
C GLU A 400 27.12 19.38 52.69
N VAL A 401 27.37 20.26 53.66
CA VAL A 401 27.11 21.70 53.56
C VAL A 401 28.27 22.35 52.83
N THR A 402 27.98 23.23 51.89
CA THR A 402 29.01 24.01 51.18
C THR A 402 29.02 25.46 51.65
N ASP A 403 30.09 26.19 51.33
CA ASP A 403 30.14 27.63 51.60
C ASP A 403 28.99 28.38 50.91
N GLU A 404 28.60 27.96 49.70
CA GLU A 404 27.45 28.53 48.98
C GLU A 404 26.13 28.38 49.75
N ASP A 405 25.93 27.24 50.43
CA ASP A 405 24.73 27.03 51.26
C ASP A 405 24.69 28.01 52.44
N ILE A 406 25.85 28.29 53.05
CA ILE A 406 25.98 29.22 54.17
C ILE A 406 25.76 30.65 53.70
N VAL A 407 26.36 31.05 52.58
CA VAL A 407 26.09 32.36 51.96
C VAL A 407 24.58 32.52 51.76
N ARG A 408 23.91 31.49 51.25
CA ARG A 408 22.46 31.51 51.03
C ARG A 408 21.63 31.61 52.33
N LEU A 409 22.14 31.12 53.47
CA LEU A 409 21.52 31.32 54.78
C LEU A 409 21.56 32.79 55.22
N THR A 410 22.62 33.53 54.89
CA THR A 410 22.72 34.96 55.20
C THR A 410 21.69 35.81 54.43
N GLU A 411 21.21 35.32 53.28
CA GLU A 411 20.18 35.99 52.46
C GLU A 411 18.75 35.79 52.97
N ILE A 412 18.56 35.03 54.06
CA ILE A 412 17.23 34.80 54.64
C ILE A 412 16.66 36.13 55.14
N LYS A 413 15.50 36.51 54.59
CA LYS A 413 14.80 37.75 54.97
C LYS A 413 14.42 37.71 56.45
N ILE A 414 14.70 38.79 57.19
CA ILE A 414 14.34 38.96 58.62
C ILE A 414 12.86 38.65 58.89
N LYS A 415 11.95 39.00 57.97
CA LYS A 415 10.52 38.67 58.07
C LYS A 415 10.25 37.16 58.21
N ARG A 416 11.03 36.30 57.54
CA ARG A 416 10.92 34.84 57.66
C ARG A 416 11.37 34.35 59.03
N ILE A 417 12.45 34.92 59.57
CA ILE A 417 12.97 34.59 60.90
C ILE A 417 11.96 35.01 61.98
N SER A 418 11.42 36.23 61.88
CA SER A 418 10.46 36.78 62.84
C SER A 418 9.10 36.06 62.85
N LYS A 419 8.63 35.60 61.69
CA LYS A 419 7.36 34.86 61.55
C LYS A 419 7.57 33.35 61.46
N TYR A 420 8.70 32.84 61.93
CA TYR A 420 9.02 31.44 61.81
C TYR A 420 8.06 30.58 62.65
N ASP A 421 7.57 29.51 62.04
CA ASP A 421 6.63 28.56 62.64
C ASP A 421 7.24 27.17 62.46
N SER A 422 7.76 26.61 63.55
CA SER A 422 8.46 25.32 63.53
C SER A 422 7.53 24.19 63.09
N PHE A 423 6.25 24.22 63.49
CA PHE A 423 5.28 23.21 63.11
C PHE A 423 5.03 23.21 61.59
N LYS A 424 4.88 24.40 60.98
CA LYS A 424 4.74 24.51 59.51
C LYS A 424 5.99 24.10 58.76
N ALA A 425 7.17 24.39 59.30
CA ALA A 425 8.43 23.94 58.71
C ALA A 425 8.56 22.41 58.75
N ASP A 426 8.14 21.79 59.84
CA ASP A 426 8.12 20.32 59.99
C ASP A 426 7.12 19.66 59.04
N GLU A 427 5.91 20.22 58.92
CA GLU A 427 4.91 19.75 57.97
C GLU A 427 5.41 19.86 56.52
N TYR A 428 6.09 20.97 56.19
CA TYR A 428 6.69 21.18 54.89
C TYR A 428 7.82 20.18 54.58
N LEU A 429 8.74 19.96 55.53
CA LEU A 429 9.83 18.99 55.40
C LEU A 429 9.28 17.57 55.24
N LYS A 430 8.29 17.18 56.05
CA LYS A 430 7.61 15.89 55.92
C LYS A 430 6.96 15.72 54.55
N GLY A 431 6.30 16.76 54.04
CA GLY A 431 5.73 16.75 52.69
C GLY A 431 6.78 16.60 51.58
N ILE A 432 8.00 17.12 51.77
CA ILE A 432 9.12 16.88 50.86
C ILE A 432 9.63 15.44 51.00
N GLU A 433 9.76 14.92 52.22
CA GLU A 433 10.18 13.53 52.46
C GLU A 433 9.24 12.52 51.83
N ASP A 434 7.93 12.73 51.93
CA ASP A 434 6.91 11.90 51.29
C ASP A 434 7.08 11.91 49.75
N LYS A 435 7.34 13.08 49.16
CA LYS A 435 7.62 13.22 47.71
C LYS A 435 8.93 12.55 47.31
N ILE A 436 9.97 12.66 48.13
CA ILE A 436 11.25 11.96 47.90
C ILE A 436 11.02 10.45 47.93
N ALA A 437 10.30 9.94 48.94
CA ALA A 437 9.99 8.52 49.09
C ALA A 437 9.17 8.00 47.91
N GLU A 438 8.18 8.78 47.46
CA GLU A 438 7.40 8.48 46.27
C GLU A 438 8.28 8.45 45.00
N THR A 439 9.12 9.46 44.80
CA THR A 439 10.02 9.54 43.62
C THR A 439 11.01 8.37 43.60
N LYS A 440 11.61 8.02 44.76
CA LYS A 440 12.45 6.82 44.92
C LYS A 440 11.68 5.53 44.66
N ARG A 441 10.38 5.45 45.00
CA ARG A 441 9.52 4.31 44.67
C ARG A 441 9.28 4.21 43.16
N HIS A 442 9.02 5.33 42.48
CA HIS A 442 8.84 5.37 41.02
C HIS A 442 10.13 4.98 40.29
N LEU A 443 11.30 5.45 40.74
CA LEU A 443 12.60 5.04 40.20
C LEU A 443 12.86 3.54 40.36
N ARG A 444 12.56 2.97 41.54
CA ARG A 444 12.67 1.51 41.76
C ARG A 444 11.72 0.70 40.88
N ARG A 445 10.51 1.22 40.62
CA ARG A 445 9.47 0.57 39.80
C ARG A 445 9.29 1.27 38.45
N LEU A 446 10.39 1.62 37.81
CA LEU A 446 10.38 2.45 36.60
C LEU A 446 9.49 1.88 35.49
N THR A 447 9.52 0.56 35.25
CA THR A 447 8.65 -0.06 34.23
C THR A 447 7.17 0.14 34.52
N ALA A 448 6.74 -0.01 35.78
CA ALA A 448 5.35 0.21 36.16
C ALA A 448 4.95 1.68 36.04
N TYR A 449 5.87 2.59 36.37
CA TYR A 449 5.68 4.03 36.17
C TYR A 449 5.53 4.37 34.67
N THR A 450 6.36 3.80 33.80
CA THR A 450 6.25 3.97 32.35
C THR A 450 4.95 3.40 31.78
N ILE A 451 4.49 2.24 32.26
CA ILE A 451 3.18 1.70 31.88
C ILE A 451 2.07 2.67 32.27
N LYS A 452 2.08 3.18 33.51
CA LYS A 452 1.10 4.15 34.00
C LYS A 452 1.10 5.44 33.17
N TRP A 453 2.27 5.91 32.75
CA TRP A 453 2.40 7.05 31.83
C TRP A 453 1.65 6.81 30.50
N PHE A 454 1.87 5.66 29.87
CA PHE A 454 1.18 5.29 28.65
C PHE A 454 -0.34 5.12 28.85
N GLU A 455 -0.78 4.51 29.95
CA GLU A 455 -2.19 4.38 30.31
C GLU A 455 -2.86 5.75 30.49
N GLN A 456 -2.17 6.70 31.12
CA GLN A 456 -2.64 8.08 31.30
C GLN A 456 -2.74 8.82 29.96
N LEU A 457 -1.76 8.67 29.07
CA LEU A 457 -1.82 9.22 27.71
C LEU A 457 -3.03 8.67 26.94
N LYS A 458 -3.27 7.36 27.01
CA LYS A 458 -4.43 6.72 26.37
C LYS A 458 -5.75 7.24 26.95
N ALA A 459 -5.86 7.34 28.27
CA ALA A 459 -7.08 7.82 28.93
C ALA A 459 -7.39 9.28 28.59
N THR A 460 -6.36 10.12 28.44
CA THR A 460 -6.49 11.56 28.20
C THR A 460 -6.71 11.89 26.73
N TYR A 461 -5.95 11.27 25.82
CA TYR A 461 -5.89 11.65 24.40
C TYR A 461 -6.40 10.56 23.43
N GLY A 462 -6.76 9.37 23.92
CA GLY A 462 -7.13 8.22 23.09
C GLY A 462 -8.60 8.12 22.70
N LYS A 463 -9.51 8.85 23.37
CA LYS A 463 -10.98 8.70 23.23
C LYS A 463 -11.47 8.91 21.78
N ASP A 464 -10.92 9.90 21.10
CA ASP A 464 -11.33 10.29 19.74
C ASP A 464 -10.43 9.71 18.65
N ARG A 465 -9.55 8.75 18.99
CA ARG A 465 -8.52 8.19 18.09
C ARG A 465 -8.72 6.70 17.81
N GLN A 466 -9.96 6.30 17.57
CA GLN A 466 -10.28 4.93 17.16
C GLN A 466 -9.73 4.61 15.76
N ARG A 467 -9.47 3.32 15.51
CA ARG A 467 -9.00 2.83 14.21
C ARG A 467 -10.02 3.18 13.12
N ARG A 468 -9.55 3.71 12.01
CA ARG A 468 -10.39 4.08 10.85
C ARG A 468 -10.32 3.03 9.75
N THR A 469 -9.14 2.47 9.49
CA THR A 469 -8.95 1.47 8.44
C THR A 469 -9.43 0.09 8.88
N LYS A 470 -10.26 -0.56 8.05
CA LYS A 470 -10.73 -1.93 8.30
C LYS A 470 -9.70 -2.95 7.78
N ILE A 471 -9.15 -3.74 8.69
CA ILE A 471 -8.17 -4.81 8.40
C ILE A 471 -8.66 -6.22 8.77
N HIS A 472 -9.74 -6.32 9.55
CA HIS A 472 -10.34 -7.58 9.98
C HIS A 472 -11.78 -7.74 9.47
N ASP A 473 -12.21 -8.98 9.26
CA ASP A 473 -13.59 -9.34 8.98
C ASP A 473 -14.47 -9.29 10.26
N GLU A 474 -15.76 -9.60 10.12
CA GLU A 474 -16.71 -9.59 11.25
C GLU A 474 -16.41 -10.67 12.31
N ASN A 475 -15.60 -11.67 11.96
CA ASN A 475 -15.17 -12.76 12.84
C ASN A 475 -13.78 -12.51 13.45
N GLY A 476 -13.12 -11.38 13.14
CA GLY A 476 -11.79 -11.02 13.62
C GLY A 476 -10.61 -11.56 12.78
N ASN A 477 -10.85 -12.22 11.64
CA ASN A 477 -9.78 -12.71 10.77
C ASN A 477 -9.22 -11.58 9.88
N PRO A 478 -7.92 -11.59 9.54
CA PRO A 478 -7.35 -10.64 8.59
C PRO A 478 -8.04 -10.68 7.22
N LEU A 479 -8.30 -9.51 6.65
CA LEU A 479 -8.86 -9.38 5.30
C LEU A 479 -7.79 -9.64 4.25
N THR A 480 -8.04 -10.64 3.40
CA THR A 480 -7.23 -10.96 2.23
C THR A 480 -7.98 -10.60 0.97
N PHE A 481 -7.31 -9.97 0.01
CA PHE A 481 -7.92 -9.69 -1.29
C PHE A 481 -7.55 -10.74 -2.32
N ASP A 482 -8.54 -11.26 -3.03
CA ASP A 482 -8.30 -12.15 -4.16
C ASP A 482 -7.51 -11.45 -5.28
N THR A 483 -6.70 -12.21 -6.01
CA THR A 483 -5.99 -11.70 -7.17
C THR A 483 -6.98 -11.65 -8.34
N ILE A 484 -7.40 -10.44 -8.69
CA ILE A 484 -8.33 -10.21 -9.77
C ILE A 484 -7.57 -10.23 -11.11
N GLU A 485 -7.86 -11.20 -11.98
CA GLU A 485 -7.27 -11.29 -13.31
C GLU A 485 -7.86 -10.24 -14.26
N ALA A 486 -6.99 -9.48 -14.94
CA ALA A 486 -7.44 -8.37 -15.78
C ALA A 486 -8.33 -8.84 -16.95
N LYS A 487 -8.10 -10.03 -17.51
CA LYS A 487 -8.86 -10.51 -18.68
C LYS A 487 -10.28 -10.93 -18.34
N GLU A 488 -10.49 -11.56 -17.18
CA GLU A 488 -11.80 -12.06 -16.75
C GLU A 488 -12.80 -10.93 -16.44
N VAL A 489 -12.27 -9.77 -16.09
CA VAL A 489 -13.05 -8.65 -15.53
C VAL A 489 -13.51 -7.65 -16.59
N VAL A 490 -12.90 -7.65 -17.79
CA VAL A 490 -13.36 -6.76 -18.86
C VAL A 490 -14.65 -7.30 -19.46
N ILE A 491 -15.75 -6.61 -19.18
CA ILE A 491 -17.08 -7.02 -19.61
C ILE A 491 -17.21 -6.88 -21.14
N ALA A 492 -17.51 -8.00 -21.83
CA ALA A 492 -17.83 -8.02 -23.26
C ALA A 492 -19.24 -7.45 -23.54
N ASN A 493 -19.37 -6.12 -23.45
CA ASN A 493 -20.65 -5.44 -23.62
C ASN A 493 -20.95 -5.07 -25.08
N ASP A 494 -19.92 -4.83 -25.88
CA ASP A 494 -20.06 -4.38 -27.26
C ASP A 494 -20.25 -5.60 -28.20
N THR A 495 -20.79 -5.39 -29.39
CA THR A 495 -21.03 -6.46 -30.38
C THR A 495 -20.07 -6.25 -31.55
N LEU A 496 -19.39 -7.32 -31.99
CA LEU A 496 -18.53 -7.29 -33.17
C LEU A 496 -19.41 -7.35 -34.42
N TYR A 497 -19.24 -6.36 -35.30
CA TYR A 497 -19.88 -6.30 -36.61
C TYR A 497 -18.84 -6.43 -37.73
N VAL A 498 -19.24 -7.00 -38.86
CA VAL A 498 -18.35 -7.28 -39.98
C VAL A 498 -19.00 -6.92 -41.32
N ASN A 499 -18.28 -6.16 -42.14
CA ASN A 499 -18.58 -5.98 -43.56
C ASN A 499 -17.58 -6.77 -44.40
N ARG A 500 -18.01 -7.94 -44.88
CA ARG A 500 -17.14 -8.87 -45.63
C ARG A 500 -16.75 -8.36 -47.02
N LYS A 501 -17.58 -7.52 -47.65
CA LYS A 501 -17.33 -6.98 -49.00
C LYS A 501 -16.25 -5.91 -48.99
N GLU A 502 -16.36 -4.94 -48.10
CA GLU A 502 -15.37 -3.88 -47.96
C GLU A 502 -14.15 -4.33 -47.15
N GLY A 503 -14.31 -5.38 -46.33
CA GLY A 503 -13.23 -5.98 -45.55
C GLY A 503 -12.99 -5.29 -44.22
N PHE A 504 -14.02 -4.74 -43.59
CA PHE A 504 -13.93 -4.05 -42.30
C PHE A 504 -14.65 -4.82 -41.20
N ALA A 505 -14.15 -4.70 -39.97
CA ALA A 505 -14.81 -5.17 -38.77
C ALA A 505 -14.68 -4.13 -37.64
N GLY A 506 -15.63 -4.09 -36.74
CA GLY A 506 -15.59 -3.18 -35.59
C GLY A 506 -16.89 -3.15 -34.82
N TRP A 507 -16.87 -2.47 -33.67
CA TRP A 507 -18.07 -2.38 -32.81
C TRP A 507 -19.01 -1.22 -33.18
N SER A 508 -18.55 -0.26 -34.00
CA SER A 508 -19.36 0.90 -34.40
C SER A 508 -20.30 0.60 -35.59
N MET A 509 -20.08 -0.53 -36.28
CA MET A 509 -20.70 -0.90 -37.55
C MET A 509 -22.08 -1.56 -37.40
N LYS A 510 -23.01 -0.90 -36.69
CA LYS A 510 -24.32 -1.48 -36.30
C LYS A 510 -25.25 -1.91 -37.46
N ARG A 511 -24.97 -1.47 -38.69
CA ARG A 511 -25.77 -1.80 -39.88
C ARG A 511 -25.28 -3.07 -40.60
N ASP A 512 -24.11 -3.58 -40.21
CA ASP A 512 -23.47 -4.73 -40.83
C ASP A 512 -23.76 -6.04 -40.07
N GLU A 513 -23.21 -7.17 -40.53
CA GLU A 513 -23.44 -8.51 -39.96
C GLU A 513 -22.92 -8.58 -38.51
N ALA A 514 -23.81 -8.83 -37.54
CA ALA A 514 -23.45 -9.03 -36.14
C ALA A 514 -22.92 -10.46 -35.92
N ILE A 515 -21.74 -10.60 -35.32
CA ILE A 515 -21.08 -11.90 -35.10
C ILE A 515 -21.26 -12.36 -33.66
N CYS A 516 -20.64 -11.67 -32.70
CA CYS A 516 -20.61 -12.08 -31.30
C CYS A 516 -20.36 -10.90 -30.38
N LYS A 517 -20.48 -11.12 -29.06
CA LYS A 517 -20.09 -10.12 -28.05
C LYS A 517 -18.57 -10.03 -27.94
N CYS A 518 -18.07 -8.81 -27.83
CA CYS A 518 -16.64 -8.51 -27.74
C CYS A 518 -16.36 -7.39 -26.73
N SER A 519 -15.17 -7.44 -26.16
CA SER A 519 -14.54 -6.35 -25.41
C SER A 519 -13.67 -5.50 -26.35
N ARG A 520 -13.46 -4.22 -26.01
CA ARG A 520 -12.54 -3.32 -26.73
C ARG A 520 -11.07 -3.73 -26.65
N MET A 521 -10.75 -4.67 -25.76
CA MET A 521 -9.41 -5.23 -25.59
C MET A 521 -9.20 -6.52 -26.40
N ASP A 522 -10.28 -7.07 -26.97
CA ASP A 522 -10.22 -8.31 -27.73
C ASP A 522 -9.51 -8.12 -29.06
N ASP A 523 -8.93 -9.22 -29.54
CA ASP A 523 -8.39 -9.31 -30.89
C ASP A 523 -9.42 -9.96 -31.81
N VAL A 524 -9.47 -9.55 -33.08
CA VAL A 524 -10.30 -10.16 -34.13
C VAL A 524 -9.40 -10.98 -35.03
N ILE A 525 -9.74 -12.25 -35.25
CA ILE A 525 -9.11 -13.11 -36.26
C ILE A 525 -9.98 -13.15 -37.51
N ALA A 526 -9.36 -12.95 -38.67
CA ALA A 526 -10.02 -13.01 -39.96
C ALA A 526 -9.25 -13.92 -40.92
N PHE A 527 -10.01 -14.72 -41.66
CA PHE A 527 -9.51 -15.63 -42.69
C PHE A 527 -10.06 -15.21 -44.05
N SER A 528 -9.20 -14.82 -44.97
CA SER A 528 -9.58 -14.44 -46.33
C SER A 528 -9.79 -15.65 -47.23
N ARG A 529 -10.59 -15.47 -48.27
CA ARG A 529 -10.85 -16.51 -49.28
C ARG A 529 -9.61 -16.92 -50.06
N ASP A 530 -8.57 -16.09 -50.08
CA ASP A 530 -7.29 -16.41 -50.72
C ASP A 530 -6.33 -17.19 -49.81
N GLY A 531 -6.75 -17.56 -48.60
CA GLY A 531 -5.95 -18.39 -47.69
C GLY A 531 -5.04 -17.61 -46.76
N HIS A 532 -5.27 -16.31 -46.58
CA HIS A 532 -4.53 -15.49 -45.63
C HIS A 532 -5.28 -15.39 -44.30
N MET A 533 -4.53 -15.35 -43.21
CA MET A 533 -5.00 -15.10 -41.86
C MET A 533 -4.38 -13.81 -41.34
N ARG A 534 -5.18 -12.98 -40.68
CA ARG A 534 -4.65 -11.88 -39.87
C ARG A 534 -5.36 -11.78 -38.54
N VAL A 535 -4.66 -11.23 -37.57
CA VAL A 535 -5.21 -10.89 -36.26
C VAL A 535 -5.00 -9.40 -36.06
N VAL A 536 -6.08 -8.67 -35.81
CA VAL A 536 -6.05 -7.22 -35.56
C VAL A 536 -6.70 -6.92 -34.23
N LYS A 537 -6.27 -5.85 -33.56
CA LYS A 537 -6.99 -5.36 -32.39
C LYS A 537 -8.34 -4.82 -32.84
N ILE A 538 -9.39 -5.10 -32.08
CA ILE A 538 -10.70 -4.54 -32.40
C ILE A 538 -10.66 -3.00 -32.30
N ALA A 539 -11.34 -2.33 -33.23
CA ALA A 539 -11.45 -0.87 -33.29
C ALA A 539 -12.90 -0.46 -33.64
N ASP A 540 -13.19 0.84 -33.70
CA ASP A 540 -14.47 1.35 -34.21
C ASP A 540 -14.74 0.79 -35.61
N LYS A 541 -13.73 0.84 -36.48
CA LYS A 541 -13.67 0.24 -37.81
C LYS A 541 -12.21 -0.09 -38.13
N VAL A 542 -11.88 -1.37 -38.29
CA VAL A 542 -10.54 -1.83 -38.67
C VAL A 542 -10.60 -2.70 -39.92
N PHE A 543 -9.60 -2.54 -40.79
CA PHE A 543 -9.50 -3.33 -42.02
C PHE A 543 -8.96 -4.73 -41.71
N ILE A 544 -9.78 -5.75 -41.97
CA ILE A 544 -9.46 -7.16 -41.72
C ILE A 544 -9.06 -7.94 -42.98
N GLY A 545 -9.07 -7.31 -44.15
CA GLY A 545 -8.88 -7.97 -45.45
C GLY A 545 -10.21 -8.14 -46.18
N LYS A 546 -10.20 -8.24 -47.51
CA LYS A 546 -11.42 -8.43 -48.32
C LYS A 546 -11.77 -9.92 -48.42
N ASP A 547 -13.05 -10.19 -48.70
CA ASP A 547 -13.57 -11.54 -48.96
C ASP A 547 -13.30 -12.54 -47.82
N ASN A 548 -13.59 -12.14 -46.58
CA ASN A 548 -13.38 -12.98 -45.41
C ASN A 548 -14.39 -14.13 -45.33
N VAL A 549 -13.88 -15.35 -45.23
CA VAL A 549 -14.65 -16.59 -45.05
C VAL A 549 -15.10 -16.73 -43.60
N LEU A 550 -14.19 -16.50 -42.65
CA LEU A 550 -14.47 -16.58 -41.22
C LEU A 550 -13.89 -15.36 -40.51
N VAL A 551 -14.67 -14.77 -39.61
CA VAL A 551 -14.25 -13.68 -38.72
C VAL A 551 -14.82 -13.97 -37.34
N ASN A 552 -13.99 -13.94 -36.31
CA ASN A 552 -14.43 -14.11 -34.93
C ASN A 552 -13.48 -13.41 -33.94
N VAL A 553 -13.88 -13.32 -32.68
CA VAL A 553 -13.01 -12.90 -31.57
C VAL A 553 -11.96 -13.98 -31.31
N PHE A 554 -10.71 -13.54 -31.19
CA PHE A 554 -9.55 -14.38 -30.95
C PHE A 554 -9.09 -14.26 -29.50
N ARG A 555 -9.17 -15.38 -28.78
CA ARG A 555 -8.68 -15.51 -27.41
C ARG A 555 -7.43 -16.38 -27.40
N LYS A 556 -6.32 -15.81 -26.91
CA LYS A 556 -5.03 -16.52 -26.89
C LYS A 556 -4.99 -17.67 -25.90
N ASP A 557 -5.75 -17.55 -24.82
CA ASP A 557 -5.77 -18.52 -23.71
C ASP A 557 -6.69 -19.72 -24.01
N GLU A 558 -7.58 -19.58 -25.00
CA GLU A 558 -8.53 -20.61 -25.46
C GLU A 558 -8.23 -20.97 -26.94
N PRO A 559 -7.15 -21.72 -27.25
CA PRO A 559 -6.77 -22.00 -28.63
C PRO A 559 -7.78 -22.92 -29.33
N LYS A 560 -8.46 -22.38 -30.35
CA LYS A 560 -9.42 -23.12 -31.18
C LYS A 560 -8.75 -24.00 -32.25
N PHE A 561 -9.47 -25.03 -32.67
CA PHE A 561 -9.09 -25.92 -33.78
C PHE A 561 -9.79 -25.50 -35.07
N TYR A 562 -9.03 -25.46 -36.16
CA TYR A 562 -9.52 -25.06 -37.48
C TYR A 562 -9.35 -26.18 -38.50
N ASN A 563 -10.43 -26.45 -39.22
CA ASN A 563 -10.48 -27.38 -40.35
C ASN A 563 -10.61 -26.59 -41.64
N MET A 564 -9.65 -26.74 -42.55
CA MET A 564 -9.61 -25.98 -43.80
C MET A 564 -9.40 -26.90 -45.01
N ILE A 565 -10.21 -26.68 -46.05
CA ILE A 565 -10.00 -27.23 -47.40
C ILE A 565 -9.80 -26.07 -48.36
N TYR A 566 -8.73 -26.12 -49.14
CA TYR A 566 -8.39 -25.09 -50.11
C TYR A 566 -7.87 -25.68 -51.41
N ARG A 567 -8.02 -24.95 -52.50
CA ARG A 567 -7.39 -25.25 -53.79
C ARG A 567 -6.11 -24.43 -53.92
N ASP A 568 -4.96 -25.08 -54.08
CA ASP A 568 -3.67 -24.41 -54.27
C ASP A 568 -3.54 -23.93 -55.73
N GLY A 569 -3.63 -22.62 -55.97
CA GLY A 569 -3.58 -22.01 -57.30
C GLY A 569 -4.85 -22.20 -58.16
N ARG A 570 -4.90 -21.55 -59.34
CA ARG A 570 -6.11 -21.53 -60.21
C ARG A 570 -6.51 -22.91 -60.75
N GLY A 571 -5.55 -23.82 -60.92
CA GLY A 571 -5.76 -25.19 -61.43
C GLY A 571 -5.04 -26.28 -60.62
N GLY A 572 -4.60 -26.00 -59.40
CA GLY A 572 -3.91 -27.00 -58.59
C GLY A 572 -4.85 -27.85 -57.74
N ARG A 573 -4.23 -28.64 -56.86
CA ARG A 573 -4.89 -29.73 -56.12
C ARG A 573 -5.72 -29.19 -54.95
N ALA A 574 -6.77 -29.92 -54.58
CA ALA A 574 -7.50 -29.64 -53.35
C ALA A 574 -6.75 -30.26 -52.16
N MET A 575 -6.45 -29.42 -51.17
CA MET A 575 -5.68 -29.75 -49.98
C MET A 575 -6.58 -29.61 -48.75
N ALA A 576 -6.41 -30.49 -47.77
CA ALA A 576 -7.06 -30.41 -46.47
C ALA A 576 -6.04 -30.36 -45.33
N LYS A 577 -6.34 -29.57 -44.30
CA LYS A 577 -5.54 -29.49 -43.08
C LYS A 577 -6.37 -29.20 -41.85
N ARG A 578 -5.91 -29.73 -40.73
CA ARG A 578 -6.35 -29.41 -39.38
C ARG A 578 -5.21 -28.70 -38.64
N PHE A 579 -5.48 -27.54 -38.07
CA PHE A 579 -4.45 -26.75 -37.39
C PHE A 579 -5.02 -25.95 -36.22
N GLN A 580 -4.15 -25.57 -35.29
CA GLN A 580 -4.45 -24.62 -34.24
C GLN A 580 -3.73 -23.29 -34.51
N VAL A 581 -4.31 -22.21 -34.02
CA VAL A 581 -3.69 -20.88 -34.06
C VAL A 581 -3.14 -20.56 -32.67
N SER A 582 -1.87 -20.88 -32.44
CA SER A 582 -1.12 -20.47 -31.26
C SER A 582 -0.06 -19.42 -31.65
N GLY A 583 0.16 -18.43 -30.79
CA GLY A 583 1.21 -17.39 -30.99
C GLY A 583 1.07 -16.57 -32.27
N VAL A 584 0.47 -15.38 -32.18
CA VAL A 584 0.27 -14.45 -33.30
C VAL A 584 0.85 -13.07 -32.99
N THR A 585 1.43 -12.45 -34.02
CA THR A 585 1.81 -11.04 -34.06
C THR A 585 0.66 -10.28 -34.72
N ARG A 586 0.20 -9.20 -34.08
CA ARG A 586 -0.89 -8.37 -34.61
C ARG A 586 -0.50 -7.80 -35.98
N GLU A 587 -1.51 -7.59 -36.82
CA GLU A 587 -1.45 -6.98 -38.16
C GLU A 587 -0.63 -7.72 -39.22
N LYS A 588 0.24 -8.64 -38.80
CA LYS A 588 0.97 -9.54 -39.69
C LYS A 588 0.00 -10.39 -40.49
N LEU A 589 0.23 -10.41 -41.80
CA LEU A 589 -0.46 -11.31 -42.71
C LEU A 589 0.25 -12.66 -42.70
N TYR A 590 -0.50 -13.73 -42.43
CA TYR A 590 -0.01 -15.09 -42.43
C TYR A 590 -0.62 -15.86 -43.60
N ASP A 591 0.23 -16.47 -44.42
CA ASP A 591 -0.23 -17.39 -45.46
C ASP A 591 -0.45 -18.78 -44.84
N LEU A 592 -1.68 -19.30 -44.97
CA LEU A 592 -2.03 -20.64 -44.49
C LEU A 592 -1.84 -21.71 -45.57
N THR A 593 -1.39 -21.33 -46.75
CA THR A 593 -1.28 -22.15 -47.95
C THR A 593 0.17 -22.17 -48.45
N LYS A 594 0.39 -22.53 -49.72
CA LYS A 594 1.72 -22.51 -50.33
C LYS A 594 2.07 -21.13 -50.93
N GLY A 595 1.12 -20.19 -50.95
CA GLY A 595 1.29 -18.87 -51.54
C GLY A 595 1.25 -18.86 -53.06
N THR A 596 0.69 -19.89 -53.69
CA THR A 596 0.54 -19.90 -55.15
C THR A 596 -0.59 -18.95 -55.59
N PRO A 597 -0.38 -18.10 -56.61
CA PRO A 597 -1.41 -17.19 -57.11
C PRO A 597 -2.68 -17.92 -57.58
N GLY A 598 -3.86 -17.40 -57.21
CA GLY A 598 -5.16 -18.00 -57.56
C GLY A 598 -5.63 -19.11 -56.63
N THR A 599 -4.96 -19.27 -55.49
CA THR A 599 -5.39 -20.13 -54.37
C THR A 599 -6.75 -19.69 -53.83
N ARG A 600 -7.60 -20.64 -53.47
CA ARG A 600 -8.95 -20.35 -52.95
C ARG A 600 -9.36 -21.32 -51.86
N VAL A 601 -9.76 -20.79 -50.71
CA VAL A 601 -10.38 -21.54 -49.61
C VAL A 601 -11.79 -21.96 -50.01
N LEU A 602 -12.05 -23.26 -49.94
CA LEU A 602 -13.33 -23.88 -50.30
C LEU A 602 -14.18 -24.16 -49.05
N TRP A 603 -13.54 -24.52 -47.94
CA TRP A 603 -14.20 -24.79 -46.67
C TRP A 603 -13.32 -24.34 -45.51
N LEU A 604 -13.93 -23.72 -44.49
CA LEU A 604 -13.28 -23.39 -43.23
C LEU A 604 -14.30 -23.51 -42.10
N SER A 605 -13.92 -24.18 -41.01
CA SER A 605 -14.74 -24.29 -39.79
C SER A 605 -13.86 -24.20 -38.55
N GLU A 606 -14.42 -23.62 -37.48
CA GLU A 606 -13.79 -23.49 -36.16
C GLU A 606 -14.49 -24.39 -35.14
N HIS A 607 -13.72 -24.94 -34.20
CA HIS A 607 -14.19 -25.86 -33.15
C HIS A 607 -13.45 -25.59 -31.83
N GLU A 608 -14.12 -25.81 -30.71
CA GLU A 608 -13.53 -25.58 -29.38
C GLU A 608 -12.66 -26.74 -28.93
N THR A 609 -13.04 -27.98 -29.28
CA THR A 609 -12.34 -29.20 -28.90
C THR A 609 -11.77 -29.95 -30.12
N GLU A 610 -10.74 -30.77 -29.90
CA GLU A 610 -10.18 -31.62 -30.96
C GLU A 610 -11.18 -32.68 -31.41
N ASP A 611 -12.00 -33.20 -30.50
CA ASP A 611 -13.00 -34.22 -30.79
C ASP A 611 -14.06 -33.70 -31.77
N GLU A 612 -14.53 -32.46 -31.58
CA GLU A 612 -15.45 -31.81 -32.52
C GLU A 612 -14.81 -31.58 -33.90
N ALA A 613 -13.55 -31.14 -33.90
CA ALA A 613 -12.81 -30.92 -35.14
C ALA A 613 -12.55 -32.24 -35.90
N SER A 614 -12.27 -33.33 -35.19
CA SER A 614 -12.01 -34.64 -35.80
C SER A 614 -13.27 -35.37 -36.26
N ALA A 615 -14.41 -35.16 -35.59
CA ALA A 615 -15.68 -35.80 -35.94
C ALA A 615 -16.36 -35.21 -37.20
N LEU A 616 -15.86 -34.09 -37.74
CA LEU A 616 -16.46 -33.43 -38.88
C LEU A 616 -16.18 -34.20 -40.18
N THR A 617 -17.24 -34.65 -40.86
CA THR A 617 -17.17 -35.18 -42.22
C THR A 617 -17.81 -34.20 -43.21
N VAL A 618 -17.15 -33.98 -44.33
CA VAL A 618 -17.60 -33.09 -45.41
C VAL A 618 -17.63 -33.82 -46.74
N ARG A 619 -18.63 -33.49 -47.55
CA ARG A 619 -18.82 -34.00 -48.90
C ARG A 619 -18.22 -33.02 -49.91
N VAL A 620 -17.22 -33.48 -50.65
CA VAL A 620 -16.50 -32.72 -51.68
C VAL A 620 -17.05 -33.11 -53.05
N HIS A 621 -17.76 -32.19 -53.69
CA HIS A 621 -18.26 -32.36 -55.05
C HIS A 621 -17.20 -31.93 -56.06
N LEU A 622 -16.87 -32.82 -56.98
CA LEU A 622 -15.92 -32.58 -58.08
C LEU A 622 -16.65 -32.00 -59.29
N LYS A 623 -15.93 -31.25 -60.14
CA LYS A 623 -16.44 -30.84 -61.44
C LYS A 623 -16.46 -32.05 -62.39
N PRO A 624 -17.54 -32.27 -63.15
CA PRO A 624 -17.59 -33.31 -64.17
C PRO A 624 -16.43 -33.16 -65.17
N ALA A 625 -15.72 -34.25 -65.44
CA ALA A 625 -14.61 -34.31 -66.39
C ALA A 625 -14.63 -35.64 -67.15
N LEU A 626 -14.13 -35.64 -68.39
CA LEU A 626 -13.99 -36.86 -69.18
C LEU A 626 -13.12 -37.87 -68.40
N ARG A 627 -13.67 -39.07 -68.15
CA ARG A 627 -13.10 -40.20 -67.36
C ARG A 627 -13.28 -40.14 -65.83
N LEU A 628 -14.06 -39.20 -65.29
CA LEU A 628 -14.39 -39.17 -63.86
C LEU A 628 -15.67 -39.98 -63.56
N ARG A 629 -15.53 -41.16 -62.93
CA ARG A 629 -16.69 -42.02 -62.58
C ARG A 629 -17.41 -41.57 -61.30
N ASN A 630 -16.66 -41.16 -60.28
CA ASN A 630 -17.22 -40.69 -59.01
C ASN A 630 -17.02 -39.18 -58.88
N VAL A 631 -18.13 -38.44 -58.80
CA VAL A 631 -18.15 -36.98 -58.75
C VAL A 631 -18.20 -36.46 -57.31
N VAL A 632 -18.22 -37.36 -56.33
CA VAL A 632 -18.37 -37.03 -54.90
C VAL A 632 -17.31 -37.78 -54.09
N ILE A 633 -16.70 -37.08 -53.13
CA ILE A 633 -15.76 -37.66 -52.15
C ILE A 633 -16.22 -37.24 -50.76
N ASP A 634 -16.53 -38.19 -49.89
CA ASP A 634 -16.78 -37.92 -48.47
C ASP A 634 -15.44 -37.96 -47.73
N PHE A 635 -15.09 -36.88 -47.04
CA PHE A 635 -13.80 -36.67 -46.39
C PHE A 635 -13.99 -36.39 -44.89
N ASN A 636 -13.36 -37.23 -44.06
CA ASN A 636 -13.39 -37.08 -42.61
C ASN A 636 -12.11 -36.38 -42.12
N PHE A 637 -12.27 -35.27 -41.37
CA PHE A 637 -11.13 -34.52 -40.83
C PHE A 637 -10.37 -35.28 -39.72
N GLY A 638 -10.95 -36.34 -39.16
CA GLY A 638 -10.32 -37.26 -38.20
C GLY A 638 -9.08 -37.96 -38.75
N GLU A 639 -9.01 -38.17 -40.07
CA GLU A 639 -7.85 -38.77 -40.75
C GLU A 639 -6.60 -37.86 -40.75
N LEU A 640 -6.76 -36.58 -40.42
CA LEU A 640 -5.68 -35.60 -40.40
C LEU A 640 -5.17 -35.36 -38.98
N ALA A 641 -3.86 -35.49 -38.79
CA ALA A 641 -3.21 -34.99 -37.59
C ALA A 641 -3.27 -33.46 -37.52
N VAL A 642 -3.40 -32.90 -36.31
CA VAL A 642 -3.26 -31.46 -36.06
C VAL A 642 -1.81 -31.06 -36.37
N LYS A 643 -1.63 -30.20 -37.38
CA LYS A 643 -0.31 -29.67 -37.77
C LYS A 643 -0.25 -28.16 -37.50
N GLY A 644 0.96 -27.61 -37.58
CA GLY A 644 1.16 -26.16 -37.51
C GLY A 644 0.49 -25.41 -38.66
N ARG A 645 0.09 -24.15 -38.44
CA ARG A 645 -0.62 -23.32 -39.43
C ARG A 645 0.10 -23.13 -40.77
N ALA A 646 1.42 -23.30 -40.85
CA ALA A 646 2.19 -23.20 -42.09
C ALA A 646 2.25 -24.52 -42.89
N ALA A 647 1.69 -25.61 -42.37
CA ALA A 647 1.70 -26.89 -43.05
C ALA A 647 0.80 -26.85 -44.30
N LYS A 648 1.28 -27.48 -45.39
CA LYS A 648 0.57 -27.56 -46.69
C LYS A 648 -0.69 -28.45 -46.64
N GLY A 649 -0.85 -29.29 -45.62
CA GLY A 649 -1.94 -30.25 -45.55
C GLY A 649 -1.75 -31.48 -46.44
N ASN A 650 -2.77 -32.31 -46.50
CA ASN A 650 -2.83 -33.54 -47.29
C ASN A 650 -3.68 -33.31 -48.55
N ILE A 651 -3.37 -34.01 -49.63
CA ILE A 651 -4.12 -33.92 -50.89
C ILE A 651 -5.43 -34.70 -50.74
N ILE A 652 -6.57 -34.06 -50.97
CA ILE A 652 -7.87 -34.76 -51.11
C ILE A 652 -8.01 -35.31 -52.52
N THR A 653 -7.83 -34.44 -53.53
CA THR A 653 -8.01 -34.82 -54.93
C THR A 653 -7.18 -33.93 -55.86
N LYS A 654 -6.82 -34.50 -57.01
CA LYS A 654 -6.19 -33.79 -58.12
C LYS A 654 -7.22 -33.14 -59.05
N ASN A 655 -8.48 -33.55 -58.96
CA ASN A 655 -9.55 -33.08 -59.82
C ASN A 655 -10.09 -31.72 -59.34
N ALA A 656 -10.67 -30.95 -60.26
CA ALA A 656 -11.27 -29.67 -59.92
C ALA A 656 -12.47 -29.89 -58.98
N VAL A 657 -12.47 -29.19 -57.84
CA VAL A 657 -13.58 -29.21 -56.89
C VAL A 657 -14.58 -28.12 -57.27
N ASP A 658 -15.87 -28.47 -57.26
CA ASP A 658 -16.97 -27.54 -57.48
C ASP A 658 -17.40 -26.87 -56.16
N ARG A 659 -17.79 -27.69 -55.17
CA ARG A 659 -18.22 -27.22 -53.84
C ARG A 659 -17.93 -28.25 -52.75
N VAL A 660 -17.85 -27.78 -51.51
CA VAL A 660 -17.73 -28.61 -50.31
C VAL A 660 -18.93 -28.35 -49.42
N VAL A 661 -19.61 -29.40 -48.98
CA VAL A 661 -20.84 -29.33 -48.17
C VAL A 661 -20.66 -30.16 -46.91
N ARG A 662 -21.17 -29.69 -45.77
CA ARG A 662 -21.17 -30.48 -44.53
C ARG A 662 -22.21 -31.59 -44.61
N ILE A 663 -21.82 -32.81 -44.22
CA ILE A 663 -22.76 -33.92 -44.08
C ILE A 663 -23.44 -33.80 -42.69
N PRO A 664 -24.79 -33.74 -42.61
CA PRO A 664 -25.51 -33.76 -41.35
C PRO A 664 -25.26 -35.09 -40.61
N LYS A 665 -25.16 -35.06 -39.28
CA LYS A 665 -24.86 -36.27 -38.47
C LYS A 665 -25.81 -37.45 -38.72
N GLY A 666 -27.06 -37.21 -39.14
CA GLY A 666 -28.05 -38.27 -39.40
C GLY A 666 -27.92 -38.99 -40.75
N GLU A 667 -27.12 -38.47 -41.69
CA GLU A 667 -26.97 -39.07 -43.03
C GLU A 667 -25.82 -40.09 -43.10
N LEU A 668 -24.97 -40.13 -42.06
CA LEU A 668 -23.83 -41.05 -41.94
C LEU A 668 -24.24 -42.49 -41.54
N GLU A 669 -25.42 -42.67 -40.94
CA GLU A 669 -25.88 -43.98 -40.45
C GLU A 669 -26.39 -44.90 -41.59
N LEU A 670 -26.92 -44.32 -42.68
CA LEU A 670 -27.55 -45.06 -43.79
C LEU A 670 -26.57 -45.82 -44.70
N VAL A 671 -25.28 -45.48 -44.69
CA VAL A 671 -24.28 -46.08 -45.59
C VAL A 671 -23.69 -47.39 -45.03
N THR A 672 -23.88 -47.67 -43.74
CA THR A 672 -23.21 -48.80 -43.05
C THR A 672 -23.94 -50.14 -43.12
N VAL A 673 -25.10 -50.23 -43.79
CA VAL A 673 -25.98 -51.41 -43.69
C VAL A 673 -25.87 -52.39 -44.88
N GLU A 674 -25.18 -52.04 -45.98
CA GLU A 674 -25.28 -52.84 -47.23
C GLU A 674 -24.06 -53.69 -47.64
N GLU A 675 -22.96 -53.75 -46.89
CA GLU A 675 -21.85 -54.66 -47.23
C GLU A 675 -21.31 -55.44 -46.03
N GLU A 676 -21.93 -56.58 -45.70
CA GLU A 676 -21.25 -57.70 -45.06
C GLU A 676 -22.11 -58.99 -45.14
N GLU A 677 -21.87 -59.85 -46.15
CA GLU A 677 -21.99 -61.31 -46.00
C GLU A 677 -21.38 -62.05 -47.21
N LYS A 678 -20.17 -62.61 -47.04
CA LYS A 678 -19.85 -64.04 -47.31
C LYS A 678 -18.37 -64.38 -47.05
N PRO A 679 -18.06 -65.66 -46.69
CA PRO A 679 -16.89 -65.99 -45.88
C PRO A 679 -15.65 -66.44 -46.67
N ALA A 680 -14.53 -66.44 -45.93
CA ALA A 680 -13.15 -66.73 -46.34
C ALA A 680 -12.90 -68.15 -46.91
N PRO A 681 -11.71 -68.36 -47.49
CA PRO A 681 -10.85 -69.37 -46.89
C PRO A 681 -9.38 -69.00 -46.71
N SER A 682 -8.79 -69.71 -45.75
CA SER A 682 -7.40 -69.85 -45.32
C SER A 682 -6.36 -70.10 -46.43
N ASN A 683 -5.12 -69.61 -46.30
CA ASN A 683 -4.01 -70.40 -45.71
C ASN A 683 -2.64 -69.66 -45.72
N ALA A 684 -1.80 -70.10 -44.79
CA ALA A 684 -0.41 -69.80 -44.45
C ALA A 684 0.62 -69.42 -45.55
N LYS A 685 1.59 -68.55 -45.18
CA LYS A 685 3.00 -68.92 -44.92
C LYS A 685 3.88 -67.76 -44.41
N ARG A 686 4.85 -68.12 -43.56
CA ARG A 686 5.82 -67.30 -42.81
C ARG A 686 7.11 -67.00 -43.60
N SER A 687 7.77 -65.88 -43.30
CA SER A 687 9.22 -65.73 -43.01
C SER A 687 9.53 -64.25 -42.65
N SER A 688 9.68 -63.87 -41.38
CA SER A 688 10.91 -63.83 -40.54
C SER A 688 12.08 -63.01 -41.07
N THR A 689 12.42 -61.90 -40.41
CA THR A 689 13.75 -61.69 -39.77
C THR A 689 13.78 -60.53 -38.76
N ASN A 690 14.45 -60.84 -37.65
CA ASN A 690 14.80 -60.12 -36.42
C ASN A 690 15.31 -58.66 -36.49
N LYS A 691 15.01 -57.88 -35.44
CA LYS A 691 15.95 -57.43 -34.37
C LYS A 691 15.17 -56.57 -33.35
N ALA A 692 14.90 -57.06 -32.14
CA ALA A 692 15.72 -56.99 -30.92
C ALA A 692 15.53 -55.70 -30.09
N LYS A 693 14.85 -55.80 -28.93
CA LYS A 693 15.40 -55.46 -27.60
C LYS A 693 14.39 -55.68 -26.45
N VAL A 694 14.79 -56.59 -25.56
CA VAL A 694 14.82 -56.50 -24.08
C VAL A 694 13.55 -56.08 -23.32
N THR A 695 13.00 -57.06 -22.62
CA THR A 695 12.03 -56.99 -21.50
C THR A 695 12.72 -56.65 -20.16
N PRO A 696 12.01 -56.19 -19.11
CA PRO A 696 11.31 -57.15 -18.22
C PRO A 696 9.89 -56.71 -17.79
N LYS A 697 8.95 -57.59 -18.13
CA LYS A 697 7.90 -58.28 -17.32
C LYS A 697 7.74 -57.98 -15.79
N PRO A 698 6.66 -58.45 -15.14
CA PRO A 698 5.47 -57.67 -14.76
C PRO A 698 5.07 -57.92 -13.28
N LYS A 699 3.87 -57.44 -12.87
CA LYS A 699 2.94 -58.06 -11.88
C LYS A 699 1.76 -57.09 -11.74
N GLY A 700 0.49 -57.45 -11.73
CA GLY A 700 -0.17 -58.74 -11.65
C GLY A 700 -1.45 -58.59 -10.82
N LYS A 701 -2.60 -58.64 -11.50
CA LYS A 701 -3.95 -59.09 -11.05
C LYS A 701 -4.56 -58.57 -9.74
N LYS A 702 -5.82 -58.11 -9.82
CA LYS A 702 -7.08 -58.76 -9.32
C LYS A 702 -8.19 -57.68 -9.26
N LYS A 703 -9.27 -57.80 -10.04
CA LYS A 703 -10.54 -58.54 -9.84
C LYS A 703 -11.52 -57.86 -8.86
N ALA A 704 -12.73 -57.61 -9.40
CA ALA A 704 -14.06 -57.60 -8.78
C ALA A 704 -14.36 -56.46 -7.76
N ALA A 705 -15.57 -55.93 -7.61
CA ALA A 705 -16.91 -56.39 -7.96
C ALA A 705 -17.89 -55.22 -8.14
N ALA A 706 -18.97 -55.49 -8.88
CA ALA A 706 -20.13 -54.63 -9.09
C ALA A 706 -21.03 -54.50 -7.85
N LYS A 707 -21.81 -53.42 -7.76
CA LYS A 707 -23.28 -53.50 -7.64
C LYS A 707 -23.99 -52.15 -7.84
N LYS A 708 -24.99 -52.21 -8.73
CA LYS A 708 -26.08 -51.25 -8.98
C LYS A 708 -26.95 -51.06 -7.72
N LYS A 709 -27.59 -49.88 -7.56
CA LYS A 709 -29.06 -49.73 -7.58
C LYS A 709 -29.52 -48.26 -7.54
N ALA A 710 -30.68 -48.07 -8.16
CA ALA A 710 -31.31 -46.85 -8.61
C ALA A 710 -32.23 -46.20 -7.52
N PRO A 711 -32.92 -45.07 -7.83
CA PRO A 711 -33.43 -44.09 -6.87
C PRO A 711 -34.91 -44.31 -6.47
N THR A 712 -35.37 -43.61 -5.42
CA THR A 712 -36.81 -43.44 -5.17
C THR A 712 -37.16 -42.03 -4.68
N LYS A 713 -38.23 -41.48 -5.27
CA LYS A 713 -38.97 -40.25 -4.90
C LYS A 713 -40.06 -40.58 -3.87
N LYS A 714 -40.44 -39.60 -3.03
CA LYS A 714 -41.83 -39.21 -2.57
C LYS A 714 -41.67 -38.07 -1.53
N LYS A 715 -42.12 -36.82 -1.75
CA LYS A 715 -43.46 -36.19 -1.65
C LYS A 715 -44.15 -36.21 -0.26
N ALA A 716 -44.29 -35.01 0.35
CA ALA A 716 -45.43 -34.42 1.13
C ALA A 716 -44.86 -33.27 2.02
N ALA A 717 -45.19 -31.96 1.95
CA ALA A 717 -46.47 -31.23 2.17
C ALA A 717 -47.00 -31.49 3.61
N VAL A 718 -47.32 -30.59 4.56
CA VAL A 718 -47.87 -29.20 4.68
C VAL A 718 -47.70 -28.82 6.20
N LYS A 719 -47.47 -27.59 6.71
CA LYS A 719 -48.50 -26.58 7.11
C LYS A 719 -47.91 -25.41 7.94
N LYS A 720 -48.42 -24.20 7.62
CA LYS A 720 -48.47 -22.88 8.29
C LYS A 720 -48.25 -22.78 9.82
N LYS A 721 -47.59 -21.69 10.25
CA LYS A 721 -48.13 -20.67 11.19
C LYS A 721 -47.17 -19.47 11.41
N ALA A 722 -47.61 -18.29 10.99
CA ALA A 722 -47.42 -16.98 11.64
C ALA A 722 -48.85 -16.53 12.11
N PRO A 723 -49.10 -15.46 12.91
CA PRO A 723 -48.25 -14.29 13.22
C PRO A 723 -48.33 -13.76 14.68
N ALA A 724 -47.52 -12.76 15.05
CA ALA A 724 -47.93 -11.73 16.03
C ALA A 724 -47.09 -10.43 15.94
N LYS A 725 -47.82 -9.32 15.97
CA LYS A 725 -47.40 -7.91 15.90
C LYS A 725 -46.74 -7.43 17.21
N LYS A 726 -45.85 -6.42 17.13
CA LYS A 726 -45.81 -5.31 18.09
C LYS A 726 -45.29 -4.02 17.40
N LYS A 727 -46.06 -2.94 17.59
CA LYS A 727 -45.82 -1.56 17.15
C LYS A 727 -45.08 -0.75 18.24
N SER A 728 -44.50 0.37 17.78
CA SER A 728 -44.14 1.62 18.51
C SER A 728 -42.89 1.56 19.42
N ALA A 729 -42.07 2.60 19.56
CA ALA A 729 -42.38 4.03 19.47
C ALA A 729 -41.21 4.93 19.00
N ARG A 730 -41.66 6.09 18.52
CA ARG A 730 -40.99 7.34 18.15
C ARG A 730 -40.56 8.09 19.42
N LYS A 731 -39.37 8.71 19.46
CA LYS A 731 -39.11 9.88 20.31
C LYS A 731 -38.03 10.79 19.72
N LYS A 732 -38.45 12.04 19.50
CA LYS A 732 -37.62 13.23 19.28
C LYS A 732 -36.83 13.56 20.56
N LYS A 733 -35.59 13.99 20.42
CA LYS A 733 -35.11 15.28 20.93
C LYS A 733 -33.87 15.70 20.13
#